data_AF-A0A8G1XBE8-F1
#
_entry.id   AF-A0A8G1XBE8-F1
#
_cell.length_a   1.000
_cell.length_b   1.000
_cell.length_c   1.000
_cell.angle_alpha   90.00
_cell.angle_beta   90.00
_cell.angle_gamma   90.00
#
_symmetry.space_group_name_H-M   'P 1'
#
loop_
_entity.id
_entity.type
_entity.pdbx_description
1 polymer ?
#
loop_
_entity_poly.entity_id
_entity_poly.type
_entity_poly.pdbx_seq_one_letter_code
_entity_poly.pdbx_strand_id
1 'polypeptide(L)'
;MTDSSDAAVPQQSYQPHPYLGGRAVALRALAAWRSGGAGAPRTVLVTGRPGSGRSRLLTGFLMLCEPSRREEFDLSVLDPATVPPGELPAPPVFDATGLSAVQLRWLVADHFSPGAVRAEELDGRLAGIGSAGEPVTVVVADADRAGVLPRSGEPARVAEEVLRPLALAAGVRLLAEVDRADADRLAEVLPAGELLVIDLDREPWRDEEGLRLQAEFSLRQPDGAAQLARTADSPLVVRLAAWSARSAPDGPVPLPRTVGDALDLQAELHGVTELTLRRLLAPLALAGPGEPLPLELWAPLASAVAGKDLGPALAGGQHLLLPFFDLVTAEGRPPAVRIVHPALGAELRARLGSTVHEVQRRLATALLATLGDGGSGSGSDSGDGSSGIGIGIGDSDGDGPGRWAAAAPYVREQLAGHALEGGLLPGLLADPGFLLHAEQVRLRAAVEHLVATGAELPPTARTWLRLAPLFTRQEPGPELRAALLEHAARQDGLPAPEFGLQLPWRTLWARPLDGVRAVTAAARPAGGAVLVAYRPGAEPELAAYDALTGEPDGTDPALLVRPTDEERSATPLGLSTGGDYLRLWTREADGRAGAQVALFLSAEPLGGADLTPDGLLLLADARGVAALRPTALASVPPTAPASVPPPAPASVSPTAPTAPADSVLDAPASVAPDASGPAAPAAVPAG
;
A
#
# COMPACT_ATOMS: atom_id res chain seq x y z
N MET A 1 25.57 68.29 28.20
CA MET A 1 24.27 67.61 28.04
C MET A 1 24.17 67.22 26.58
N THR A 2 24.53 65.99 26.26
CA THR A 2 24.43 65.42 24.92
C THR A 2 23.86 64.03 25.12
N ASP A 3 22.63 63.86 24.64
CA ASP A 3 21.78 62.69 24.78
C ASP A 3 22.45 61.42 24.22
N SER A 4 22.49 60.39 25.06
CA SER A 4 22.58 59.00 24.64
C SER A 4 21.25 58.61 24.00
N SER A 5 21.23 58.51 22.68
CA SER A 5 20.16 57.79 21.97
C SER A 5 20.50 56.31 22.00
N ASP A 6 19.87 55.60 22.93
CA ASP A 6 19.74 54.14 22.91
C ASP A 6 19.07 53.76 21.59
N ALA A 7 19.86 53.23 20.64
CA ALA A 7 19.35 52.67 19.42
C ALA A 7 18.62 51.37 19.77
N ALA A 8 17.31 51.47 20.00
CA ALA A 8 16.42 50.34 20.07
C ALA A 8 16.58 49.51 18.80
N VAL A 9 17.19 48.32 18.94
CA VAL A 9 17.19 47.29 17.90
C VAL A 9 15.73 47.05 17.53
N PRO A 10 15.34 47.18 16.25
CA PRO A 10 13.96 46.90 15.86
C PRO A 10 13.67 45.45 16.21
N GLN A 11 12.73 45.25 17.14
CA GLN A 11 12.19 43.93 17.45
C GLN A 11 11.59 43.38 16.15
N GLN A 12 12.34 42.47 15.51
CA GLN A 12 11.90 41.74 14.34
C GLN A 12 10.55 41.11 14.68
N SER A 13 9.50 41.52 13.96
CA SER A 13 8.17 40.96 14.10
C SER A 13 8.25 39.49 13.71
N TYR A 14 8.28 38.60 14.71
CA TYR A 14 8.20 37.16 14.50
C TYR A 14 6.88 36.85 13.77
N GLN A 15 6.97 36.55 12.48
CA GLN A 15 5.90 35.89 11.75
C GLN A 15 6.19 34.39 11.75
N PRO A 16 5.44 33.58 12.50
CA PRO A 16 5.66 32.14 12.50
C PRO A 16 5.29 31.57 11.14
N HIS A 17 6.30 31.23 10.36
CA HIS A 17 6.13 30.32 9.24
C HIS A 17 5.80 28.92 9.79
N PRO A 18 4.91 28.13 9.15
CA PRO A 18 4.56 26.79 9.62
C PRO A 18 5.74 25.80 9.68
N TYR A 19 6.85 26.10 8.99
CA TYR A 19 8.04 25.23 8.94
C TYR A 19 9.36 25.93 9.28
N LEU A 20 9.38 27.27 9.26
CA LEU A 20 10.59 28.07 9.49
C LEU A 20 10.41 28.96 10.72
N GLY A 21 11.51 29.23 11.42
CA GLY A 21 11.49 29.93 12.71
C GLY A 21 11.56 28.97 13.90
N GLY A 22 12.50 29.24 14.81
CA GLY A 22 12.91 28.33 15.89
C GLY A 22 13.95 27.29 15.46
N ARG A 23 14.43 26.50 16.42
CA ARG A 23 15.43 25.43 16.27
C ARG A 23 16.74 25.88 15.61
N ALA A 24 17.15 27.13 15.84
CA ALA A 24 18.30 27.74 15.17
C ALA A 24 19.60 26.94 15.33
N VAL A 25 19.85 26.37 16.52
CA VAL A 25 21.04 25.53 16.77
C VAL A 25 21.04 24.28 15.88
N ALA A 26 19.89 23.59 15.76
CA ALA A 26 19.74 22.42 14.91
C ALA A 26 19.86 22.78 13.42
N LEU A 27 19.20 23.86 12.98
CA LEU A 27 19.31 24.34 11.60
C LEU A 27 20.74 24.73 11.21
N ARG A 28 21.48 25.39 12.11
CA ARG A 28 22.92 25.67 11.89
C ARG A 28 23.74 24.40 11.72
N ALA A 29 23.47 23.38 12.52
CA ALA A 29 24.15 22.08 12.39
C ALA A 29 23.82 21.38 11.06
N LEU A 30 22.55 21.41 10.63
CA LEU A 30 22.14 20.85 9.34
C LEU A 30 22.72 21.62 8.14
N ALA A 31 22.74 22.95 8.20
CA ALA A 31 23.36 23.78 7.18
C ALA A 31 24.88 23.54 7.09
N ALA A 32 25.56 23.44 8.23
CA ALA A 32 26.99 23.11 8.29
C ALA A 32 27.29 21.70 7.74
N TRP A 33 26.46 20.71 8.08
CA TRP A 33 26.55 19.36 7.54
C TRP A 33 26.36 19.36 6.01
N ARG A 34 25.37 20.11 5.50
CA ARG A 34 25.09 20.20 4.05
C ARG A 34 26.25 20.80 3.26
N SER A 35 26.94 21.78 3.84
CA SER A 35 28.13 22.40 3.25
C SER A 35 29.32 21.45 3.11
N GLY A 36 29.34 20.34 3.86
CA GLY A 36 30.31 19.27 3.68
C GLY A 36 31.76 19.62 4.05
N GLY A 37 31.96 20.55 4.99
CA GLY A 37 33.29 20.97 5.45
C GLY A 37 34.16 19.82 5.98
N ALA A 38 35.48 20.04 6.03
CA ALA A 38 36.43 19.06 6.54
C ALA A 38 36.10 18.68 7.99
N GLY A 39 35.95 17.37 8.26
CA GLY A 39 35.56 16.85 9.57
C GLY A 39 34.06 16.96 9.88
N ALA A 40 33.22 17.41 8.94
CA ALA A 40 31.77 17.32 9.11
C ALA A 40 31.34 15.85 9.13
N PRO A 41 30.42 15.46 10.04
CA PRO A 41 29.89 14.11 10.09
C PRO A 41 29.26 13.75 8.74
N ARG A 42 29.29 12.46 8.38
CA ARG A 42 28.61 11.97 7.17
C ARG A 42 27.14 11.72 7.43
N THR A 43 26.83 11.24 8.63
CA THR A 43 25.49 10.85 9.05
C THR A 43 24.95 11.80 10.10
N VAL A 44 23.74 12.30 9.90
CA VAL A 44 22.98 13.07 10.88
C VAL A 44 21.68 12.33 11.17
N LEU A 45 21.43 12.05 12.45
CA LEU A 45 20.18 11.46 12.91
C LEU A 45 19.39 12.50 13.70
N VAL A 46 18.16 12.77 13.29
CA VAL A 46 17.23 13.65 14.00
C VAL A 46 16.30 12.79 14.83
N THR A 47 16.31 13.01 16.14
CA THR A 47 15.51 12.24 17.09
C THR A 47 14.83 13.17 18.13
N GLY A 48 13.94 12.59 18.93
CA GLY A 48 13.14 13.30 19.91
C GLY A 48 11.82 12.58 20.18
N ARG A 49 11.10 12.99 21.21
CA ARG A 49 9.76 12.44 21.47
C ARG A 49 8.77 12.80 20.36
N PRO A 50 7.70 12.02 20.19
CA PRO A 50 6.59 12.40 19.31
C PRO A 50 6.11 13.83 19.61
N GLY A 51 6.05 14.67 18.58
CA GLY A 51 5.61 16.07 18.69
C GLY A 51 6.70 17.08 19.05
N SER A 52 7.96 16.65 19.20
CA SER A 52 9.12 17.54 19.36
C SER A 52 9.37 18.45 18.16
N GLY A 53 8.82 18.10 16.99
CA GLY A 53 8.92 18.88 15.75
C GLY A 53 10.01 18.40 14.79
N ARG A 54 10.44 17.13 14.84
CA ARG A 54 11.42 16.54 13.90
C ARG A 54 10.99 16.78 12.44
N SER A 55 9.78 16.36 12.06
CA SER A 55 9.32 16.47 10.67
C SER A 55 9.17 17.93 10.25
N ARG A 56 8.79 18.82 11.19
CA ARG A 56 8.74 20.27 10.94
C ARG A 56 10.14 20.84 10.65
N LEU A 57 11.14 20.46 11.45
CA LEU A 57 12.53 20.88 11.27
C LEU A 57 13.08 20.36 9.93
N LEU A 58 12.87 19.08 9.64
CA LEU A 58 13.36 18.47 8.40
C LEU A 58 12.70 19.10 7.18
N THR A 59 11.37 19.25 7.17
CA THR A 59 10.65 19.94 6.09
C THR A 59 11.14 21.36 5.90
N GLY A 60 11.29 22.15 6.97
CA GLY A 60 11.81 23.52 6.87
C GLY A 60 13.22 23.57 6.29
N PHE A 61 14.11 22.68 6.73
CA PHE A 61 15.46 22.57 6.18
C PHE A 61 15.48 22.17 4.70
N LEU A 62 14.64 21.21 4.30
CA LEU A 62 14.52 20.77 2.91
C LEU A 62 13.94 21.85 2.00
N MET A 63 12.96 22.63 2.48
CA MET A 63 12.45 23.79 1.75
C MET A 63 13.55 24.84 1.48
N LEU A 64 14.51 25.01 2.39
CA LEU A 64 15.66 25.90 2.15
C LEU A 64 16.71 25.30 1.20
N CYS A 65 16.77 23.97 1.07
CA CYS A 65 17.63 23.28 0.10
C CYS A 65 17.06 23.29 -1.32
N GLU A 66 15.74 23.32 -1.44
CA GLU A 66 15.02 23.29 -2.72
C GLU A 66 14.97 24.71 -3.35
N PRO A 67 15.61 24.95 -4.51
CA PRO A 67 15.70 26.30 -5.09
C PRO A 67 14.34 26.97 -5.29
N SER A 68 13.37 26.22 -5.82
CA SER A 68 12.02 26.72 -6.10
C SER A 68 11.29 27.18 -4.84
N ARG A 69 11.46 26.47 -3.73
CA ARG A 69 10.88 26.84 -2.42
C ARG A 69 11.67 27.95 -1.73
N ARG A 70 12.99 27.95 -1.89
CA ARG A 70 13.88 28.92 -1.27
C ARG A 70 13.58 30.35 -1.70
N GLU A 71 13.20 30.55 -2.96
CA GLU A 71 12.82 31.85 -3.52
C GLU A 71 11.53 32.44 -2.91
N GLU A 72 10.68 31.60 -2.30
CA GLU A 72 9.46 32.04 -1.61
C GLU A 72 9.76 32.74 -0.27
N PHE A 73 11.00 32.66 0.23
CA PHE A 73 11.39 33.19 1.55
C PHE A 73 12.26 34.43 1.46
N ASP A 74 11.97 35.41 2.32
CA ASP A 74 12.91 36.49 2.61
C ASP A 74 14.07 35.94 3.46
N LEU A 75 15.17 35.56 2.82
CA LEU A 75 16.34 35.03 3.52
C LEU A 75 17.05 36.10 4.37
N SER A 76 16.79 37.40 4.15
CA SER A 76 17.45 38.47 4.90
C SER A 76 16.98 38.56 6.35
N VAL A 77 15.81 38.00 6.65
CA VAL A 77 15.28 37.93 8.03
C VAL A 77 15.71 36.67 8.78
N LEU A 78 16.40 35.73 8.11
CA LEU A 78 16.91 34.51 8.72
C LEU A 78 18.37 34.69 9.15
N ASP A 79 18.79 33.98 10.20
CA ASP A 79 20.21 33.83 10.54
C ASP A 79 20.93 33.14 9.37
N PRO A 80 21.90 33.79 8.69
CA PRO A 80 22.57 33.21 7.53
C PRO A 80 23.22 31.86 7.82
N ALA A 81 23.63 31.59 9.07
CA ALA A 81 24.21 30.32 9.46
C ALA A 81 23.18 29.17 9.46
N THR A 82 21.89 29.46 9.52
CA THR A 82 20.80 28.48 9.45
C THR A 82 20.40 28.12 8.01
N VAL A 83 20.92 28.84 7.02
CA VAL A 83 20.55 28.69 5.62
C VAL A 83 21.58 27.79 4.92
N PRO A 84 21.18 26.64 4.35
CA PRO A 84 22.09 25.76 3.61
C PRO A 84 22.65 26.42 2.34
N PRO A 85 23.78 25.95 1.78
CA PRO A 85 24.32 26.47 0.52
C PRO A 85 23.32 26.31 -0.64
N GLY A 86 23.06 27.40 -1.37
CA GLY A 86 22.07 27.41 -2.46
C GLY A 86 22.55 26.82 -3.79
N GLU A 87 23.86 26.58 -3.94
CA GLU A 87 24.46 26.06 -5.18
C GLU A 87 24.38 24.53 -5.29
N LEU A 88 24.06 23.85 -4.19
CA LEU A 88 24.00 22.39 -4.14
C LEU A 88 22.60 21.91 -4.57
N PRO A 89 22.48 20.78 -5.30
CA PRO A 89 21.18 20.25 -5.67
C PRO A 89 20.35 19.87 -4.45
N ALA A 90 19.03 19.95 -4.57
CA ALA A 90 18.12 19.48 -3.54
C ALA A 90 18.37 17.97 -3.30
N PRO A 91 18.49 17.52 -2.04
CA PRO A 91 18.74 16.12 -1.78
C PRO A 91 17.48 15.29 -2.04
N PRO A 92 17.61 14.07 -2.60
CA PRO A 92 16.48 13.16 -2.70
C PRO A 92 15.99 12.75 -1.31
N VAL A 93 14.67 12.75 -1.15
CA VAL A 93 13.96 12.44 0.11
C VAL A 93 13.15 11.18 -0.09
N PHE A 94 13.37 10.20 0.78
CA PHE A 94 12.65 8.94 0.82
C PHE A 94 11.79 8.92 2.08
N ASP A 95 10.47 9.01 1.91
CA ASP A 95 9.51 8.88 3.02
C ASP A 95 9.30 7.40 3.34
N ALA A 96 9.66 7.00 4.55
CA ALA A 96 9.51 5.62 5.01
C ALA A 96 8.09 5.30 5.50
N THR A 97 7.19 6.29 5.61
CA THR A 97 5.85 6.11 6.17
C THR A 97 5.09 4.99 5.46
N GLY A 98 4.71 3.95 6.21
CA GLY A 98 3.95 2.82 5.68
C GLY A 98 4.75 1.84 4.81
N LEU A 99 6.00 2.15 4.44
CA LEU A 99 6.84 1.27 3.63
C LEU A 99 7.53 0.22 4.51
N SER A 100 7.61 -1.01 4.01
CA SER A 100 8.52 -2.01 4.57
C SER A 100 9.98 -1.68 4.25
N ALA A 101 10.91 -2.22 5.04
CA ALA A 101 12.35 -2.06 4.80
C ALA A 101 12.74 -2.48 3.38
N VAL A 102 12.20 -3.58 2.86
CA VAL A 102 12.51 -4.05 1.50
C VAL A 102 12.00 -3.07 0.44
N GLN A 103 10.79 -2.52 0.58
CA GLN A 103 10.25 -1.53 -0.35
C GLN A 103 11.08 -0.25 -0.35
N LEU A 104 11.50 0.21 0.83
CA LEU A 104 12.36 1.38 0.95
C LEU A 104 13.74 1.14 0.33
N ARG A 105 14.34 -0.06 0.52
CA ARG A 105 15.60 -0.44 -0.16
C ARG A 105 15.47 -0.40 -1.67
N TRP A 106 14.36 -0.92 -2.22
CA TRP A 106 14.07 -0.83 -3.64
C TRP A 106 13.97 0.62 -4.11
N LEU A 107 13.21 1.45 -3.39
CA LEU A 107 13.02 2.86 -3.74
C LEU A 107 14.35 3.63 -3.78
N VAL A 108 15.21 3.42 -2.78
CA VAL A 108 16.53 4.05 -2.73
C VAL A 108 17.44 3.50 -3.83
N ALA A 109 17.50 2.18 -4.01
CA ALA A 109 18.36 1.55 -5.02
C ALA A 109 17.96 1.96 -6.44
N ASP A 110 16.67 2.00 -6.76
CA ASP A 110 16.18 2.36 -8.10
C ASP A 110 16.47 3.82 -8.46
N HIS A 111 16.46 4.72 -7.47
CA HIS A 111 16.81 6.13 -7.67
C HIS A 111 18.29 6.32 -8.08
N PHE A 112 19.21 5.61 -7.42
CA PHE A 112 20.67 5.81 -7.64
C PHE A 112 21.31 4.81 -8.61
N SER A 113 20.72 3.63 -8.78
CA SER A 113 21.27 2.53 -9.57
C SER A 113 20.12 1.65 -10.08
N PRO A 114 19.33 2.12 -11.07
CA PRO A 114 18.16 1.41 -11.56
C PRO A 114 18.50 0.05 -12.18
N GLY A 115 17.48 -0.81 -12.28
CA GLY A 115 17.61 -2.11 -12.94
C GLY A 115 18.03 -3.28 -12.04
N ALA A 116 17.80 -3.19 -10.73
CA ALA A 116 17.78 -4.39 -9.90
C ALA A 116 16.55 -5.23 -10.26
N VAL A 117 16.73 -6.56 -10.35
CA VAL A 117 15.61 -7.49 -10.63
C VAL A 117 15.35 -8.39 -9.43
N ARG A 118 16.32 -8.49 -8.52
CA ARG A 118 16.30 -9.38 -7.36
C ARG A 118 16.66 -8.63 -6.07
N ALA A 119 16.06 -9.04 -4.96
CA ALA A 119 16.24 -8.38 -3.66
C ALA A 119 17.67 -8.57 -3.10
N GLU A 120 18.34 -9.66 -3.46
CA GLU A 120 19.70 -9.98 -3.05
C GLU A 120 20.74 -9.01 -3.65
N GLU A 121 20.39 -8.30 -4.73
CA GLU A 121 21.27 -7.29 -5.35
C GLU A 121 21.27 -5.96 -4.57
N LEU A 122 20.28 -5.74 -3.69
CA LEU A 122 20.06 -4.43 -3.07
C LEU A 122 21.19 -4.02 -2.13
N ASP A 123 21.78 -4.95 -1.37
CA ASP A 123 22.87 -4.62 -0.44
C ASP A 123 24.10 -4.07 -1.16
N GLY A 124 24.51 -4.72 -2.26
CA GLY A 124 25.62 -4.25 -3.08
C GLY A 124 25.34 -2.90 -3.73
N ARG A 125 24.09 -2.65 -4.13
CA ARG A 125 23.68 -1.38 -4.72
C ARG A 125 23.68 -0.24 -3.71
N LEU A 126 23.13 -0.45 -2.52
CA LEU A 126 23.14 0.57 -1.45
C LEU A 126 24.57 0.91 -1.02
N ALA A 127 25.45 -0.09 -0.88
CA ALA A 127 26.85 0.13 -0.54
C ALA A 127 27.65 0.83 -1.66
N GLY A 128 27.20 0.69 -2.92
CA GLY A 128 27.81 1.29 -4.10
C GLY A 128 27.31 2.70 -4.44
N ILE A 129 26.46 3.31 -3.61
CA ILE A 129 25.94 4.67 -3.86
C ILE A 129 27.07 5.70 -3.70
N GLY A 130 27.28 6.50 -4.74
CA GLY A 130 28.24 7.59 -4.75
C GLY A 130 29.70 7.14 -4.69
N SER A 131 30.62 8.07 -4.44
CA SER A 131 32.04 7.77 -4.23
C SER A 131 32.60 8.56 -3.07
N ALA A 132 33.67 8.09 -2.43
CA ALA A 132 34.26 8.76 -1.27
C ALA A 132 34.77 10.19 -1.58
N GLY A 133 35.12 10.47 -2.85
CA GLY A 133 35.56 11.79 -3.30
C GLY A 133 34.42 12.75 -3.65
N GLU A 134 33.25 12.21 -3.98
CA GLU A 134 32.05 12.96 -4.34
C GLU A 134 30.83 12.28 -3.70
N PRO A 135 30.61 12.49 -2.40
CA PRO A 135 29.53 11.84 -1.69
C PRO A 135 28.18 12.47 -2.05
N VAL A 136 27.17 11.63 -2.25
CA VAL A 136 25.80 12.06 -2.52
C VAL A 136 24.99 12.18 -1.24
N THR A 137 24.10 13.16 -1.17
CA THR A 137 23.22 13.35 -0.01
C THR A 137 21.97 12.48 -0.15
N VAL A 138 21.59 11.77 0.92
CA VAL A 138 20.38 10.95 0.99
C VAL A 138 19.59 11.36 2.23
N VAL A 139 18.29 11.59 2.08
CA VAL A 139 17.41 11.90 3.21
C VAL A 139 16.37 10.79 3.37
N VAL A 140 16.25 10.22 4.56
CA VAL A 140 15.21 9.25 4.90
C VAL A 140 14.31 9.83 5.99
N ALA A 141 13.10 10.23 5.62
CA ALA A 141 12.14 10.84 6.53
C ALA A 141 11.26 9.78 7.20
N ASP A 142 10.75 10.09 8.40
CA ASP A 142 9.76 9.29 9.11
C ASP A 142 10.10 7.78 9.23
N ALA A 143 11.38 7.41 9.42
CA ALA A 143 11.80 6.00 9.50
C ALA A 143 11.15 5.25 10.67
N ASP A 144 10.81 5.96 11.75
CA ASP A 144 10.09 5.41 12.90
C ASP A 144 8.60 5.14 12.64
N ARG A 145 8.11 5.49 11.43
CA ARG A 145 6.75 5.23 10.94
C ARG A 145 6.72 4.21 9.80
N ALA A 146 7.82 3.49 9.59
CA ALA A 146 7.89 2.40 8.65
C ALA A 146 6.89 1.28 8.95
N GLY A 147 6.42 0.65 7.89
CA GLY A 147 5.46 -0.44 7.91
C GLY A 147 4.00 -0.01 8.03
N VAL A 148 3.11 -0.78 7.40
CA VAL A 148 1.66 -0.56 7.45
C VAL A 148 1.04 -0.93 8.80
N LEU A 149 1.72 -1.75 9.62
CA LEU A 149 1.26 -2.18 10.94
C LEU A 149 2.09 -1.54 12.07
N PRO A 150 1.45 -1.02 13.13
CA PRO A 150 2.14 -0.36 14.24
C PRO A 150 3.17 -1.21 15.01
N ARG A 151 3.07 -2.55 14.97
CA ARG A 151 3.96 -3.49 15.68
C ARG A 151 4.68 -4.48 14.77
N SER A 152 4.81 -4.14 13.50
CA SER A 152 5.50 -4.99 12.51
C SER A 152 7.00 -5.17 12.78
N GLY A 153 7.61 -4.30 13.59
CA GLY A 153 9.07 -4.26 13.76
C GLY A 153 9.81 -3.60 12.58
N GLU A 154 9.07 -3.10 11.59
CA GLU A 154 9.63 -2.48 10.38
C GLU A 154 10.54 -1.26 10.66
N PRO A 155 10.27 -0.38 11.64
CA PRO A 155 11.21 0.70 11.98
C PRO A 155 12.63 0.21 12.30
N ALA A 156 12.75 -0.84 13.12
CA ALA A 156 14.04 -1.43 13.45
C ALA A 156 14.68 -2.10 12.21
N ARG A 157 13.88 -2.70 11.34
CA ARG A 157 14.37 -3.26 10.07
C ARG A 157 14.83 -2.18 9.11
N VAL A 158 14.16 -1.03 9.04
CA VAL A 158 14.62 0.13 8.26
C VAL A 158 15.94 0.65 8.82
N ALA A 159 16.07 0.75 10.14
CA ALA A 159 17.34 1.14 10.76
C ALA A 159 18.49 0.19 10.38
N GLU A 160 18.28 -1.13 10.46
CA GLU A 160 19.32 -2.14 10.18
C GLU A 160 19.56 -2.40 8.70
N GLU A 161 18.52 -2.51 7.88
CA GLU A 161 18.60 -2.93 6.47
C GLU A 161 18.70 -1.76 5.48
N VAL A 162 18.39 -0.52 5.91
CA VAL A 162 18.46 0.68 5.05
C VAL A 162 19.44 1.71 5.62
N LEU A 163 19.18 2.23 6.82
CA LEU A 163 19.93 3.36 7.36
C LEU A 163 21.37 2.98 7.66
N ARG A 164 21.61 1.81 8.27
CA ARG A 164 22.95 1.32 8.59
C ARG A 164 23.82 1.12 7.32
N PRO A 165 23.38 0.42 6.27
CA PRO A 165 24.14 0.32 5.01
C PRO A 165 24.45 1.69 4.40
N LEU A 166 23.47 2.60 4.36
CA LEU A 166 23.68 3.95 3.84
C LEU A 166 24.66 4.75 4.68
N ALA A 167 24.60 4.65 6.01
CA ALA A 167 25.48 5.35 6.92
C ALA A 167 26.94 4.84 6.87
N LEU A 168 27.14 3.56 6.51
CA LEU A 168 28.46 2.95 6.33
C LEU A 168 29.04 3.16 4.92
N ALA A 169 28.20 3.53 3.95
CA ALA A 169 28.64 3.76 2.58
C ALA A 169 29.47 5.04 2.48
N ALA A 170 30.75 4.92 2.08
CA ALA A 170 31.67 6.05 2.05
C ALA A 170 31.28 7.16 1.05
N GLY A 171 30.44 6.81 0.06
CA GLY A 171 29.89 7.72 -0.94
C GLY A 171 28.57 8.38 -0.54
N VAL A 172 28.09 8.20 0.70
CA VAL A 172 26.79 8.71 1.15
C VAL A 172 26.95 9.70 2.31
N ARG A 173 26.19 10.79 2.24
CA ARG A 173 25.89 11.70 3.36
C ARG A 173 24.42 11.50 3.74
N LEU A 174 24.18 10.85 4.87
CA LEU A 174 22.83 10.48 5.31
C LEU A 174 22.25 11.50 6.28
N LEU A 175 21.01 11.90 6.07
CA LEU A 175 20.16 12.56 7.07
C LEU A 175 18.92 11.72 7.27
N ALA A 176 18.64 11.29 8.51
CA ALA A 176 17.48 10.46 8.78
C ALA A 176 16.73 10.88 10.05
N GLU A 177 15.39 10.78 10.00
CA GLU A 177 14.55 10.85 11.19
C GLU A 177 14.34 9.47 11.77
N VAL A 178 14.67 9.30 13.06
CA VAL A 178 14.60 8.02 13.76
C VAL A 178 14.06 8.20 15.16
N ASP A 179 13.59 7.11 15.77
CA ASP A 179 13.35 7.11 17.21
C ASP A 179 14.68 7.15 17.99
N ARG A 180 14.62 7.32 19.31
CA ARG A 180 15.85 7.39 20.13
C ARG A 180 16.57 6.05 20.22
N ALA A 181 15.84 4.94 20.27
CA ALA A 181 16.42 3.62 20.43
C ALA A 181 17.20 3.21 19.18
N ASP A 182 16.69 3.52 17.99
CA ASP A 182 17.38 3.35 16.72
C ASP A 182 18.57 4.30 16.57
N ALA A 183 18.46 5.55 17.04
CA ALA A 183 19.60 6.46 17.07
C ALA A 183 20.75 5.92 17.95
N ASP A 184 20.42 5.40 19.14
CA ASP A 184 21.39 4.79 20.05
C ASP A 184 22.01 3.52 19.43
N ARG A 185 21.21 2.63 18.82
CA ARG A 185 21.70 1.44 18.09
C ARG A 185 22.67 1.79 16.97
N LEU A 186 22.34 2.78 16.14
CA LEU A 186 23.21 3.22 15.05
C LEU A 186 24.50 3.86 15.57
N ALA A 187 24.43 4.59 16.68
CA ALA A 187 25.61 5.19 17.31
C ALA A 187 26.61 4.17 17.84
N GLU A 188 26.17 2.97 18.23
CA GLU A 188 27.06 1.89 18.69
C GLU A 188 27.90 1.28 17.54
N VAL A 189 27.42 1.37 16.30
CA VAL A 189 28.04 0.72 15.14
C VAL A 189 28.85 1.70 14.29
N LEU A 190 28.47 2.97 14.25
CA LEU A 190 29.11 3.96 13.39
C LEU A 190 30.43 4.50 13.97
N PRO A 191 31.44 4.78 13.12
CA PRO A 191 32.71 5.32 13.58
C PRO A 191 32.56 6.66 14.33
N ALA A 192 33.38 6.85 15.36
CA ALA A 192 33.41 8.09 16.13
C ALA A 192 33.74 9.30 15.22
N GLY A 193 32.93 10.34 15.29
CA GLY A 193 33.07 11.55 14.47
C GLY A 193 32.37 11.51 13.10
N GLU A 194 31.84 10.34 12.67
CA GLU A 194 31.05 10.25 11.44
C GLU A 194 29.55 10.47 11.65
N LEU A 195 29.10 10.43 12.91
CA LEU A 195 27.70 10.57 13.32
C LEU A 195 27.48 11.83 14.17
N LEU A 196 26.40 12.55 13.86
CA LEU A 196 25.81 13.58 14.72
C LEU A 196 24.36 13.22 15.04
N VAL A 197 24.02 13.15 16.33
CA VAL A 197 22.65 12.95 16.79
C VAL A 197 22.07 14.28 17.29
N ILE A 198 21.00 14.74 16.66
CA ILE A 198 20.23 15.92 17.03
C ILE A 198 18.98 15.45 17.78
N ASP A 199 19.04 15.40 19.12
CA ASP A 199 17.89 15.10 19.98
C ASP A 199 17.16 16.40 20.37
N LEU A 200 16.02 16.66 19.73
CA LEU A 200 15.27 17.92 19.87
C LEU A 200 14.69 18.18 21.26
N ASP A 201 14.73 17.22 22.19
CA ASP A 201 14.27 17.47 23.56
C ASP A 201 15.42 17.73 24.54
N ARG A 202 16.69 17.67 24.09
CA ARG A 202 17.87 17.84 24.93
C ARG A 202 18.65 19.08 24.54
N GLU A 203 19.35 19.66 25.50
CA GLU A 203 20.34 20.71 25.23
C GLU A 203 21.47 20.15 24.34
N PRO A 204 22.02 20.94 23.40
CA PRO A 204 21.68 22.34 23.07
C PRO A 204 20.57 22.47 22.00
N TRP A 205 19.89 21.38 21.63
CA TRP A 205 18.93 21.35 20.52
C TRP A 205 17.52 21.79 20.92
N ARG A 206 17.20 21.68 22.22
CA ARG A 206 15.97 22.21 22.81
C ARG A 206 15.92 23.72 22.56
N ASP A 207 14.80 24.21 22.07
CA ASP A 207 14.60 25.62 21.75
C ASP A 207 13.47 26.21 22.60
N GLU A 208 13.78 26.57 23.84
CA GLU A 208 12.83 27.21 24.75
C GLU A 208 12.33 28.56 24.20
N GLU A 209 13.22 29.31 23.55
CA GLU A 209 12.89 30.62 22.99
C GLU A 209 11.89 30.50 21.82
N GLY A 210 12.09 29.52 20.94
CA GLY A 210 11.11 29.21 19.90
C GLY A 210 9.76 28.79 20.46
N LEU A 211 9.72 28.03 21.57
CA LEU A 211 8.47 27.69 22.27
C LEU A 211 7.78 28.93 22.85
N ARG A 212 8.57 29.88 23.40
CA ARG A 212 8.05 31.15 23.92
C ARG A 212 7.42 31.98 22.80
N LEU A 213 8.12 32.18 21.69
CA LEU A 213 7.59 32.92 20.53
C LEU A 213 6.33 32.27 19.96
N GLN A 214 6.30 30.94 19.88
CA GLN A 214 5.11 30.20 19.47
C GLN A 214 3.93 30.43 20.45
N ALA A 215 4.20 30.41 21.76
CA ALA A 215 3.18 30.64 22.78
C ALA A 215 2.63 32.08 22.70
N GLU A 216 3.49 33.08 22.54
CA GLU A 216 3.09 34.49 22.38
C GLU A 216 2.20 34.72 21.17
N PHE A 217 2.49 34.02 20.07
CA PHE A 217 1.67 34.08 18.87
C PHE A 217 0.33 33.33 19.02
N SER A 218 0.33 32.20 19.72
CA SER A 218 -0.83 31.29 19.76
C SER A 218 -1.86 31.67 20.83
N LEU A 219 -1.42 32.32 21.91
CA LEU A 219 -2.26 32.77 23.01
C LEU A 219 -2.96 34.09 22.66
N ARG A 220 -4.20 34.27 23.12
CA ARG A 220 -4.91 35.56 22.97
C ARG A 220 -4.29 36.66 23.82
N GLN A 221 -3.79 36.31 25.00
CA GLN A 221 -3.05 37.17 25.91
C GLN A 221 -1.66 36.54 26.11
N PRO A 222 -0.56 37.24 25.83
CA PRO A 222 0.79 36.66 25.90
C PRO A 222 1.28 36.48 27.34
N ASP A 223 0.55 37.01 28.33
CA ASP A 223 0.87 36.85 29.75
C ASP A 223 0.91 35.37 30.13
N GLY A 224 2.09 34.88 30.52
CA GLY A 224 2.31 33.46 30.82
C GLY A 224 2.95 32.64 29.70
N ALA A 225 3.16 33.19 28.50
CA ALA A 225 3.83 32.49 27.39
C ALA A 225 5.22 31.97 27.76
N ALA A 226 6.02 32.77 28.47
CA ALA A 226 7.34 32.35 28.95
C ALA A 226 7.26 31.20 29.97
N GLN A 227 6.23 31.19 30.83
CA GLN A 227 6.04 30.10 31.80
C GLN A 227 5.53 28.83 31.11
N LEU A 228 4.65 28.97 30.11
CA LEU A 228 4.21 27.86 29.27
C LEU A 228 5.39 27.26 28.51
N ALA A 229 6.27 28.06 27.91
CA ALA A 229 7.45 27.59 27.17
C ALA A 229 8.44 26.79 28.04
N ARG A 230 8.66 27.22 29.29
CA ARG A 230 9.47 26.48 30.27
C ARG A 230 8.84 25.15 30.68
N THR A 231 7.52 25.12 30.78
CA THR A 231 6.77 23.97 31.30
C THR A 231 6.49 22.94 30.21
N ALA A 232 6.11 23.40 29.02
CA ALA A 232 5.71 22.56 27.91
C ALA A 232 6.89 21.74 27.39
N ASP A 233 6.65 20.46 27.19
CA ASP A 233 7.64 19.53 26.69
C ASP A 233 7.87 19.64 25.18
N SER A 234 6.93 20.25 24.44
CA SER A 234 7.01 20.32 22.98
C SER A 234 6.15 21.44 22.37
N PRO A 235 6.41 21.81 21.09
CA PRO A 235 5.58 22.75 20.33
C PRO A 235 4.11 22.35 20.24
N LEU A 236 3.83 21.04 20.23
CA LEU A 236 2.46 20.53 20.22
C LEU A 236 1.72 20.86 21.52
N VAL A 237 2.39 20.72 22.67
CA VAL A 237 1.78 21.02 23.98
C VAL A 237 1.43 22.50 24.08
N VAL A 238 2.30 23.39 23.59
CA VAL A 238 2.01 24.83 23.47
C VAL A 238 0.75 25.08 22.63
N ARG A 239 0.62 24.40 21.48
CA ARG A 239 -0.54 24.52 20.60
C ARG A 239 -1.83 24.04 21.27
N LEU A 240 -1.78 22.92 21.99
CA LEU A 240 -2.94 22.38 22.71
C LEU A 240 -3.33 23.27 23.89
N ALA A 241 -2.36 23.78 24.66
CA ALA A 241 -2.60 24.74 25.73
C ALA A 241 -3.29 26.02 25.22
N ALA A 242 -2.84 26.54 24.07
CA ALA A 242 -3.49 27.69 23.42
C ALA A 242 -4.92 27.37 22.97
N TRP A 243 -5.21 26.12 22.58
CA TRP A 243 -6.58 25.66 22.31
C TRP A 243 -7.44 25.67 23.57
N SER A 244 -6.95 25.09 24.66
CA SER A 244 -7.64 25.07 25.95
C SER A 244 -7.88 26.48 26.52
N ALA A 245 -6.91 27.40 26.36
CA ALA A 245 -7.07 28.81 26.75
C ALA A 245 -8.21 29.51 25.99
N ARG A 246 -8.52 29.10 24.75
CA ARG A 246 -9.67 29.64 24.01
C ARG A 246 -11.00 29.16 24.54
N SER A 247 -11.06 27.97 25.15
CA SER A 247 -12.26 27.45 25.81
C SER A 247 -12.56 28.14 27.15
N ALA A 248 -11.56 28.73 27.80
CA ALA A 248 -11.70 29.48 29.05
C ALA A 248 -10.96 30.85 28.98
N PRO A 249 -11.51 31.83 28.23
CA PRO A 249 -10.80 33.07 27.89
C PRO A 249 -10.47 33.96 29.10
N ASP A 250 -11.23 33.85 30.19
CA ASP A 250 -11.03 34.66 31.42
C ASP A 250 -10.23 33.93 32.50
N GLY A 251 -9.78 32.69 32.22
CA GLY A 251 -9.00 31.87 33.13
C GLY A 251 -7.49 32.13 33.05
N PRO A 252 -6.70 31.65 34.03
CA PRO A 252 -5.24 31.67 33.92
C PRO A 252 -4.78 30.84 32.73
N VAL A 253 -3.63 31.22 32.14
CA VAL A 253 -3.05 30.44 31.04
C VAL A 253 -2.76 29.02 31.51
N PRO A 254 -3.29 28.00 30.80
CA PRO A 254 -3.05 26.62 31.16
C PRO A 254 -1.58 26.26 30.94
N LEU A 255 -1.01 25.48 31.87
CA LEU A 255 0.39 25.08 31.85
C LEU A 255 0.55 23.54 31.77
N PRO A 256 -0.04 22.86 30.77
CA PRO A 256 0.19 21.43 30.61
C PRO A 256 1.67 21.19 30.28
N ARG A 257 2.26 20.16 30.88
CA ARG A 257 3.62 19.74 30.55
C ARG A 257 3.62 18.78 29.38
N THR A 258 2.68 17.83 29.37
CA THR A 258 2.59 16.76 28.38
C THR A 258 1.34 16.83 27.50
N VAL A 259 1.30 16.01 26.45
CA VAL A 259 0.09 15.82 25.63
C VAL A 259 -1.05 15.22 26.47
N GLY A 260 -0.72 14.31 27.41
CA GLY A 260 -1.69 13.75 28.35
C GLY A 260 -2.31 14.82 29.23
N ASP A 261 -1.50 15.70 29.80
CA ASP A 261 -1.99 16.81 30.64
C ASP A 261 -2.92 17.74 29.86
N ALA A 262 -2.62 17.98 28.58
CA ALA A 262 -3.47 18.80 27.71
C ALA A 262 -4.81 18.12 27.39
N LEU A 263 -4.83 16.79 27.24
CA LEU A 263 -6.08 16.02 27.12
C LEU A 263 -6.90 16.10 28.42
N ASP A 264 -6.25 15.95 29.57
CA ASP A 264 -6.91 15.97 30.88
C ASP A 264 -7.55 17.32 31.15
N LEU A 265 -6.79 18.40 30.94
CA LEU A 265 -7.26 19.77 31.02
C LEU A 265 -8.46 20.02 30.10
N GLN A 266 -8.38 19.60 28.82
CA GLN A 266 -9.48 19.81 27.89
C GLN A 266 -10.74 19.05 28.30
N ALA A 267 -10.60 17.86 28.87
CA ALA A 267 -11.73 17.10 29.41
C ALA A 267 -12.38 17.84 30.60
N GLU A 268 -11.57 18.31 31.54
CA GLU A 268 -12.00 19.07 32.72
C GLU A 268 -12.77 20.34 32.33
N LEU A 269 -12.22 21.14 31.41
CA LEU A 269 -12.83 22.39 30.93
C LEU A 269 -14.23 22.21 30.33
N HIS A 270 -14.51 21.02 29.79
CA HIS A 270 -15.79 20.69 29.18
C HIS A 270 -16.66 19.79 30.06
N GLY A 271 -16.28 19.54 31.32
CA GLY A 271 -17.05 18.75 32.28
C GLY A 271 -17.15 17.26 31.89
N VAL A 272 -16.22 16.76 31.09
CA VAL A 272 -16.17 15.37 30.63
C VAL A 272 -15.05 14.64 31.34
N THR A 273 -15.26 13.36 31.68
CA THR A 273 -14.17 12.57 32.27
C THR A 273 -13.05 12.34 31.25
N GLU A 274 -11.80 12.42 31.71
CA GLU A 274 -10.58 12.11 30.95
C GLU A 274 -10.67 10.79 30.17
N LEU A 275 -11.31 9.78 30.79
CA LEU A 275 -11.52 8.45 30.20
C LEU A 275 -12.51 8.49 29.04
N THR A 276 -13.57 9.29 29.13
CA THR A 276 -14.53 9.46 28.03
C THR A 276 -13.85 10.10 26.82
N LEU A 277 -13.07 11.17 27.01
CA LEU A 277 -12.33 11.82 25.92
C LEU A 277 -11.37 10.84 25.23
N ARG A 278 -10.59 10.09 26.01
CA ARG A 278 -9.66 9.10 25.45
C ARG A 278 -10.37 7.97 24.71
N ARG A 279 -11.53 7.52 25.18
CA ARG A 279 -12.35 6.50 24.49
C ARG A 279 -12.97 7.02 23.20
N LEU A 280 -13.36 8.30 23.15
CA LEU A 280 -13.80 8.95 21.90
C LEU A 280 -12.66 9.02 20.88
N LEU A 281 -11.43 9.32 21.30
CA LEU A 281 -10.28 9.45 20.39
C LEU A 281 -9.58 8.12 20.06
N ALA A 282 -9.83 7.06 20.81
CA ALA A 282 -9.15 5.77 20.66
C ALA A 282 -9.29 5.14 19.26
N PRO A 283 -10.48 5.13 18.59
CA PRO A 283 -10.58 4.61 17.24
C PRO A 283 -9.64 5.32 16.25
N LEU A 284 -9.53 6.65 16.36
CA LEU A 284 -8.65 7.44 15.49
C LEU A 284 -7.16 7.16 15.76
N ALA A 285 -6.80 6.87 17.02
CA ALA A 285 -5.43 6.49 17.38
C ALA A 285 -5.03 5.10 16.89
N LEU A 286 -6.01 4.24 16.60
CA LEU A 286 -5.82 2.85 16.21
C LEU A 286 -6.08 2.59 14.72
N ALA A 287 -6.61 3.56 13.97
CA ALA A 287 -6.87 3.47 12.53
C ALA A 287 -5.62 3.30 11.65
N GLY A 288 -4.42 3.49 12.20
CA GLY A 288 -3.16 3.46 11.47
C GLY A 288 -2.49 4.84 11.38
N PRO A 289 -1.17 4.94 11.13
CA PRO A 289 -0.47 6.22 11.13
C PRO A 289 -0.93 7.16 10.01
N GLY A 290 -1.76 8.15 10.35
CA GLY A 290 -2.25 9.17 9.40
C GLY A 290 -3.49 8.75 8.60
N GLU A 291 -3.99 7.54 8.83
CA GLU A 291 -5.14 6.97 8.13
C GLU A 291 -6.45 7.60 8.64
N PRO A 292 -7.34 8.04 7.74
CA PRO A 292 -8.60 8.63 8.13
C PRO A 292 -9.67 7.55 8.42
N LEU A 293 -10.44 7.75 9.48
CA LEU A 293 -11.61 6.95 9.85
C LEU A 293 -12.88 7.59 9.26
N PRO A 294 -13.72 6.87 8.49
CA PRO A 294 -15.01 7.40 8.03
C PRO A 294 -15.84 7.95 9.19
N LEU A 295 -16.42 9.14 8.99
CA LEU A 295 -17.10 9.87 10.06
C LEU A 295 -18.27 9.06 10.64
N GLU A 296 -19.00 8.32 9.79
CA GLU A 296 -20.11 7.46 10.24
C GLU A 296 -19.67 6.31 11.16
N LEU A 297 -18.41 5.86 11.06
CA LEU A 297 -17.88 4.78 11.89
C LEU A 297 -17.36 5.27 13.24
N TRP A 298 -17.19 6.59 13.43
CA TRP A 298 -16.57 7.12 14.64
C TRP A 298 -17.37 6.82 15.91
N ALA A 299 -18.67 7.14 15.94
CA ALA A 299 -19.52 6.86 17.09
C ALA A 299 -19.63 5.36 17.40
N PRO A 300 -19.97 4.48 16.43
CA PRO A 300 -20.04 3.03 16.67
C PRO A 300 -18.75 2.45 17.23
N LEU A 301 -17.59 2.84 16.67
CA LEU A 301 -16.29 2.34 17.14
C LEU A 301 -15.93 2.90 18.52
N ALA A 302 -16.19 4.17 18.80
CA ALA A 302 -15.97 4.74 20.13
C ALA A 302 -16.85 4.05 21.19
N SER A 303 -18.11 3.76 20.85
CA SER A 303 -19.02 2.99 21.70
C SER A 303 -18.52 1.57 21.95
N ALA A 304 -18.00 0.90 20.92
CA ALA A 304 -17.40 -0.43 21.04
C ALA A 304 -16.17 -0.42 21.97
N VAL A 305 -15.27 0.56 21.83
CA VAL A 305 -14.13 0.74 22.74
C VAL A 305 -14.62 0.93 24.19
N ALA A 306 -15.63 1.77 24.38
CA ALA A 306 -16.15 2.12 25.70
C ALA A 306 -17.00 1.03 26.36
N GLY A 307 -17.57 0.11 25.58
CA GLY A 307 -18.56 -0.86 26.05
C GLY A 307 -19.91 -0.23 26.43
N LYS A 308 -20.18 1.00 25.97
CA LYS A 308 -21.43 1.74 26.18
C LYS A 308 -21.61 2.75 25.07
N ASP A 309 -22.85 3.19 24.84
CA ASP A 309 -23.12 4.20 23.82
C ASP A 309 -22.45 5.55 24.16
N LEU A 310 -21.55 5.99 23.27
CA LEU A 310 -20.90 7.29 23.29
C LEU A 310 -21.39 8.22 22.17
N GLY A 311 -22.37 7.81 21.36
CA GLY A 311 -22.96 8.65 20.31
C GLY A 311 -23.42 10.02 20.81
N PRO A 312 -24.19 10.11 21.91
CA PRO A 312 -24.60 11.40 22.48
C PRO A 312 -23.42 12.27 22.94
N ALA A 313 -22.38 11.67 23.50
CA ALA A 313 -21.18 12.39 23.94
C ALA A 313 -20.36 12.92 22.75
N LEU A 314 -20.31 12.17 21.65
CA LEU A 314 -19.67 12.60 20.41
C LEU A 314 -20.45 13.77 19.78
N ALA A 315 -21.78 13.65 19.67
CA ALA A 315 -22.64 14.68 19.07
C ALA A 315 -22.62 16.00 19.84
N GLY A 316 -22.62 15.97 21.18
CA GLY A 316 -22.51 17.16 22.01
C GLY A 316 -21.07 17.71 22.17
N GLY A 317 -20.07 16.96 21.71
CA GLY A 317 -18.65 17.18 22.02
C GLY A 317 -17.84 17.95 20.98
N GLN A 318 -18.47 18.72 20.08
CA GLN A 318 -17.72 19.36 18.98
C GLN A 318 -16.56 20.23 19.50
N HIS A 319 -16.82 21.16 20.43
CA HIS A 319 -15.76 22.01 21.01
C HIS A 319 -14.73 21.25 21.86
N LEU A 320 -15.12 20.11 22.44
CA LEU A 320 -14.22 19.22 23.17
C LEU A 320 -13.18 18.58 22.23
N LEU A 321 -13.59 18.20 21.02
CA LEU A 321 -12.80 17.35 20.13
C LEU A 321 -12.00 18.11 19.07
N LEU A 322 -12.41 19.32 18.68
CA LEU A 322 -11.76 20.14 17.64
C LEU A 322 -10.23 20.29 17.77
N PRO A 323 -9.59 20.33 18.96
CA PRO A 323 -8.14 20.40 19.05
C PRO A 323 -7.39 19.14 18.57
N PHE A 324 -8.10 18.02 18.39
CA PHE A 324 -7.47 16.69 18.31
C PHE A 324 -7.68 15.96 16.98
N PHE A 325 -8.57 16.43 16.11
CA PHE A 325 -8.84 15.80 14.82
C PHE A 325 -8.89 16.80 13.67
N ASP A 326 -8.56 16.30 12.48
CA ASP A 326 -8.82 16.98 11.20
C ASP A 326 -9.97 16.27 10.49
N LEU A 327 -10.83 17.06 9.82
CA LEU A 327 -11.77 16.54 8.84
C LEU A 327 -11.06 16.37 7.50
N VAL A 328 -11.17 15.19 6.92
CA VAL A 328 -10.60 14.80 5.63
C VAL A 328 -11.74 14.59 4.64
N THR A 329 -11.72 15.32 3.55
CA THR A 329 -12.65 15.18 2.43
C THR A 329 -11.86 14.84 1.18
N ALA A 330 -12.20 13.72 0.54
CA ALA A 330 -11.60 13.28 -0.71
C ALA A 330 -12.70 12.99 -1.73
N GLU A 331 -12.43 13.25 -3.01
CA GLU A 331 -13.40 12.97 -4.07
C GLU A 331 -13.81 11.50 -4.09
N GLY A 332 -15.11 11.23 -4.17
CA GLY A 332 -15.65 9.87 -4.22
C GLY A 332 -15.56 9.06 -2.91
N ARG A 333 -15.12 9.65 -1.79
CA ARG A 333 -15.10 9.00 -0.48
C ARG A 333 -16.00 9.75 0.52
N PRO A 334 -16.61 9.04 1.49
CA PRO A 334 -17.33 9.70 2.57
C PRO A 334 -16.39 10.59 3.40
N PRO A 335 -16.91 11.64 4.06
CA PRO A 335 -16.10 12.46 4.95
C PRO A 335 -15.50 11.59 6.05
N ALA A 336 -14.23 11.85 6.36
CA ALA A 336 -13.49 11.05 7.33
C ALA A 336 -12.76 11.95 8.31
N VAL A 337 -12.34 11.40 9.44
CA VAL A 337 -11.66 12.09 10.52
C VAL A 337 -10.35 11.39 10.85
N ARG A 338 -9.32 12.15 11.15
CA ARG A 338 -8.02 11.61 11.60
C ARG A 338 -7.49 12.40 12.77
N ILE A 339 -6.62 11.80 13.57
CA ILE A 339 -5.90 12.56 14.59
C ILE A 339 -5.01 13.63 13.94
N VAL A 340 -5.08 14.86 14.46
CA VAL A 340 -4.34 16.03 13.95
C VAL A 340 -2.82 15.91 14.11
N HIS A 341 -2.36 15.05 15.03
CA HIS A 341 -0.93 14.92 15.30
C HIS A 341 -0.55 13.51 15.82
N PRO A 342 0.47 12.83 15.24
CA PRO A 342 0.87 11.47 15.63
C PRO A 342 1.14 11.27 17.14
N ALA A 343 1.72 12.28 17.81
CA ALA A 343 1.95 12.26 19.25
C ALA A 343 0.68 12.07 20.11
N LEU A 344 -0.49 12.55 19.66
CA LEU A 344 -1.77 12.28 20.32
C LEU A 344 -2.12 10.79 20.21
N GLY A 345 -1.96 10.21 19.02
CA GLY A 345 -2.15 8.78 18.82
C GLY A 345 -1.15 7.93 19.62
N ALA A 346 0.09 8.39 19.80
CA ALA A 346 1.08 7.74 20.64
C ALA A 346 0.70 7.79 22.13
N GLU A 347 0.29 8.96 22.66
CA GLU A 347 -0.21 9.10 24.04
C GLU A 347 -1.41 8.19 24.30
N LEU A 348 -2.40 8.19 23.39
CA LEU A 348 -3.60 7.35 23.52
C LEU A 348 -3.23 5.85 23.54
N ARG A 349 -2.37 5.39 22.62
CA ARG A 349 -1.91 4.00 22.59
C ARG A 349 -1.12 3.62 23.84
N ALA A 350 -0.25 4.50 24.34
CA ALA A 350 0.50 4.27 25.56
C ALA A 350 -0.43 4.12 26.78
N ARG A 351 -1.47 4.96 26.88
CA ARG A 351 -2.45 4.92 27.97
C ARG A 351 -3.37 3.69 27.94
N LEU A 352 -3.62 3.12 26.76
CA LEU A 352 -4.34 1.84 26.66
C LEU A 352 -3.54 0.70 27.31
N GLY A 353 -2.21 0.75 27.26
CA GLY A 353 -1.34 -0.23 27.90
C GLY A 353 -1.71 -1.67 27.55
N SER A 354 -1.94 -2.51 28.55
CA SER A 354 -2.34 -3.92 28.38
C SER A 354 -3.76 -4.11 27.81
N THR A 355 -4.62 -3.09 27.87
CA THR A 355 -6.01 -3.18 27.37
C THR A 355 -6.11 -3.04 25.86
N VAL A 356 -5.02 -2.62 25.18
CA VAL A 356 -5.00 -2.39 23.73
C VAL A 356 -5.46 -3.61 22.93
N HIS A 357 -5.10 -4.83 23.35
CA HIS A 357 -5.51 -6.06 22.68
C HIS A 357 -7.03 -6.23 22.68
N GLU A 358 -7.67 -6.04 23.83
CA GLU A 358 -9.13 -6.13 23.98
C GLU A 358 -9.83 -4.99 23.23
N VAL A 359 -9.26 -3.78 23.23
CA VAL A 359 -9.80 -2.66 22.44
C VAL A 359 -9.74 -2.96 20.93
N GLN A 360 -8.62 -3.48 20.44
CA GLN A 360 -8.46 -3.86 19.03
C GLN A 360 -9.43 -4.98 18.64
N ARG A 361 -9.64 -5.95 19.53
CA ARG A 361 -10.67 -6.98 19.35
C ARG A 361 -12.06 -6.38 19.21
N ARG A 362 -12.46 -5.45 20.10
CA ARG A 362 -13.77 -4.79 20.03
C ARG A 362 -13.95 -3.97 18.76
N LEU A 363 -12.89 -3.27 18.32
CA LEU A 363 -12.89 -2.54 17.05
C LEU A 363 -13.09 -3.51 15.88
N ALA A 364 -12.31 -4.59 15.81
CA ALA A 364 -12.44 -5.60 14.77
C ALA A 364 -13.85 -6.23 14.75
N THR A 365 -14.39 -6.59 15.91
CA THR A 365 -15.77 -7.12 16.03
C THR A 365 -16.81 -6.10 15.56
N ALA A 366 -16.66 -4.82 15.92
CA ALA A 366 -17.58 -3.77 15.48
C ALA A 366 -17.50 -3.54 13.96
N LEU A 367 -16.31 -3.59 13.37
CA LEU A 367 -16.13 -3.52 11.92
C LEU A 367 -16.77 -4.72 11.22
N LEU A 368 -16.61 -5.94 11.76
CA LEU A 368 -17.25 -7.15 11.24
C LEU A 368 -18.78 -7.06 11.30
N ALA A 369 -19.34 -6.45 12.35
CA ALA A 369 -20.79 -6.26 12.47
C ALA A 369 -21.37 -5.41 11.33
N THR A 370 -20.60 -4.46 10.77
CA THR A 370 -21.05 -3.64 9.63
C THR A 370 -21.28 -4.43 8.35
N LEU A 371 -20.76 -5.67 8.25
CA LEU A 371 -20.97 -6.54 7.10
C LEU A 371 -22.41 -7.09 7.04
N GLY A 372 -23.11 -7.16 8.18
CA GLY A 372 -24.47 -7.72 8.27
C GLY A 372 -25.61 -6.74 7.99
N ASP A 373 -25.36 -5.44 8.08
CA ASP A 373 -26.41 -4.40 7.95
C ASP A 373 -26.71 -3.98 6.50
N GLY A 374 -25.96 -4.50 5.51
CA GLY A 374 -26.08 -4.11 4.10
C GLY A 374 -27.33 -4.59 3.35
N GLY A 375 -28.22 -5.37 3.99
CA GLY A 375 -29.39 -5.98 3.35
C GLY A 375 -30.77 -5.43 3.73
N SER A 376 -30.86 -4.57 4.75
CA SER A 376 -32.16 -4.27 5.40
C SER A 376 -32.76 -2.94 4.94
N GLY A 377 -32.96 -2.80 3.63
CA GLY A 377 -33.69 -1.69 3.03
C GLY A 377 -35.12 -2.06 2.63
N SER A 378 -35.96 -2.53 3.57
CA SER A 378 -37.45 -2.49 3.51
C SER A 378 -38.06 -3.47 4.53
N GLY A 379 -38.97 -2.98 5.38
CA GLY A 379 -40.04 -3.81 5.95
C GLY A 379 -40.09 -3.97 7.47
N SER A 380 -40.87 -3.09 8.11
CA SER A 380 -41.73 -3.33 9.28
C SER A 380 -41.17 -4.04 10.52
N ASP A 381 -40.95 -3.22 11.54
CA ASP A 381 -41.49 -3.32 12.90
C ASP A 381 -42.39 -4.55 13.21
N SER A 382 -41.91 -5.46 14.04
CA SER A 382 -42.66 -6.24 15.04
C SER A 382 -41.67 -7.00 15.91
N GLY A 383 -41.61 -6.63 17.19
CA GLY A 383 -40.68 -7.21 18.16
C GLY A 383 -41.08 -8.62 18.63
N ASP A 384 -40.07 -9.38 19.04
CA ASP A 384 -40.15 -10.13 20.30
C ASP A 384 -38.74 -10.32 20.88
N GLY A 385 -38.64 -10.20 22.19
CA GLY A 385 -37.39 -10.23 22.93
C GLY A 385 -36.99 -11.65 23.29
N SER A 386 -35.78 -12.07 22.89
CA SER A 386 -35.05 -13.10 23.60
C SER A 386 -33.56 -12.96 23.35
N SER A 387 -32.85 -12.46 24.37
CA SER A 387 -31.40 -12.38 24.40
C SER A 387 -30.80 -13.76 24.65
N GLY A 388 -30.14 -14.31 23.62
CA GLY A 388 -29.19 -15.41 23.74
C GLY A 388 -27.96 -15.09 22.91
N ILE A 389 -26.84 -14.78 23.56
CA ILE A 389 -25.53 -14.65 22.92
C ILE A 389 -25.08 -16.07 22.55
N GLY A 390 -25.51 -16.53 21.38
CA GLY A 390 -24.98 -17.71 20.70
C GLY A 390 -24.31 -17.24 19.42
N ILE A 391 -23.04 -17.59 19.25
CA ILE A 391 -22.36 -17.51 17.95
C ILE A 391 -23.02 -18.59 17.07
N GLY A 392 -24.16 -18.23 16.47
CA GLY A 392 -24.91 -19.07 15.57
C GLY A 392 -24.47 -18.80 14.15
N ILE A 393 -23.68 -19.72 13.58
CA ILE A 393 -23.52 -19.85 12.14
C ILE A 393 -24.86 -20.39 11.64
N GLY A 394 -25.72 -19.49 11.18
CA GLY A 394 -27.03 -19.82 10.61
C GLY A 394 -27.13 -19.18 9.23
N ASP A 395 -27.43 -19.99 8.22
CA ASP A 395 -27.65 -19.63 6.82
C ASP A 395 -28.59 -18.42 6.71
N SER A 396 -28.00 -17.24 6.60
CA SER A 396 -28.65 -16.04 6.12
C SER A 396 -27.96 -15.65 4.81
N ASP A 397 -28.75 -15.22 3.82
CA ASP A 397 -28.30 -14.85 2.47
C ASP A 397 -27.18 -13.77 2.41
N GLY A 398 -26.70 -13.27 3.56
CA GLY A 398 -25.56 -12.35 3.71
C GLY A 398 -24.23 -12.99 4.14
N ASP A 399 -24.16 -14.31 4.37
CA ASP A 399 -22.94 -14.99 4.87
C ASP A 399 -21.98 -15.46 3.76
N GLY A 400 -22.33 -15.20 2.50
CA GLY A 400 -21.51 -15.57 1.34
C GLY A 400 -20.25 -14.70 1.16
N PRO A 401 -19.24 -15.18 0.41
CA PRO A 401 -17.99 -14.44 0.14
C PRO A 401 -18.20 -13.06 -0.48
N GLY A 402 -19.34 -12.82 -1.15
CA GLY A 402 -19.72 -11.54 -1.72
C GLY A 402 -19.93 -10.40 -0.71
N ARG A 403 -20.16 -10.69 0.58
CA ARG A 403 -20.29 -9.66 1.63
C ARG A 403 -19.07 -8.75 1.73
N TRP A 404 -17.89 -9.32 1.44
CA TRP A 404 -16.63 -8.59 1.49
C TRP A 404 -16.47 -7.62 0.33
N ALA A 405 -17.06 -7.91 -0.83
CA ALA A 405 -17.08 -6.99 -1.96
C ALA A 405 -17.91 -5.73 -1.64
N ALA A 406 -19.02 -5.90 -0.91
CA ALA A 406 -19.90 -4.81 -0.47
C ALA A 406 -19.37 -4.05 0.75
N ALA A 407 -18.36 -4.57 1.45
CA ALA A 407 -17.79 -3.97 2.63
C ALA A 407 -17.23 -2.57 2.33
N ALA A 408 -17.49 -1.63 3.25
CA ALA A 408 -16.94 -0.27 3.19
C ALA A 408 -15.42 -0.32 2.99
N PRO A 409 -14.83 0.60 2.17
CA PRO A 409 -13.39 0.60 1.90
C PRO A 409 -12.54 0.51 3.16
N TYR A 410 -12.90 1.27 4.20
CA TYR A 410 -12.20 1.25 5.49
C TYR A 410 -12.15 -0.13 6.14
N VAL A 411 -13.23 -0.93 6.05
CA VAL A 411 -13.25 -2.30 6.60
C VAL A 411 -12.24 -3.18 5.85
N ARG A 412 -12.22 -3.11 4.52
CA ARG A 412 -11.26 -3.87 3.71
C ARG A 412 -9.82 -3.41 3.93
N GLU A 413 -9.62 -2.11 4.13
CA GLU A 413 -8.31 -1.48 4.32
C GLU A 413 -7.72 -1.72 5.71
N GLN A 414 -8.52 -1.70 6.79
CA GLN A 414 -7.99 -1.66 8.17
C GLN A 414 -8.26 -2.91 9.01
N LEU A 415 -9.25 -3.75 8.66
CA LEU A 415 -9.66 -4.88 9.51
C LEU A 415 -8.52 -5.86 9.79
N ALA A 416 -7.63 -6.12 8.83
CA ALA A 416 -6.50 -7.04 9.03
C ALA A 416 -5.59 -6.62 10.19
N GLY A 417 -5.34 -5.31 10.35
CA GLY A 417 -4.52 -4.78 11.45
C GLY A 417 -5.22 -4.90 12.80
N HIS A 418 -6.49 -4.50 12.88
CA HIS A 418 -7.28 -4.65 14.11
C HIS A 418 -7.46 -6.12 14.52
N ALA A 419 -7.72 -7.00 13.55
CA ALA A 419 -7.90 -8.42 13.80
C ALA A 419 -6.61 -9.12 14.24
N LEU A 420 -5.46 -8.73 13.69
CA LEU A 420 -4.16 -9.23 14.16
C LEU A 420 -3.97 -8.86 15.64
N GLU A 421 -4.06 -7.58 15.94
CA GLU A 421 -3.82 -7.05 17.29
C GLU A 421 -4.88 -7.49 18.30
N GLY A 422 -6.09 -7.83 17.86
CA GLY A 422 -7.19 -8.35 18.67
C GLY A 422 -7.27 -9.88 18.77
N GLY A 423 -6.38 -10.61 18.09
CA GLY A 423 -6.34 -12.08 18.09
C GLY A 423 -7.46 -12.76 17.29
N LEU A 424 -8.09 -12.05 16.36
CA LEU A 424 -9.18 -12.57 15.50
C LEU A 424 -8.72 -12.96 14.10
N LEU A 425 -7.52 -12.53 13.68
CA LEU A 425 -7.01 -12.77 12.33
C LEU A 425 -7.01 -14.27 11.93
N PRO A 426 -6.60 -15.24 12.78
CA PRO A 426 -6.60 -16.65 12.39
C PRO A 426 -7.98 -17.16 11.94
N GLY A 427 -9.06 -16.69 12.57
CA GLY A 427 -10.43 -17.03 12.16
C GLY A 427 -10.81 -16.43 10.81
N LEU A 428 -10.40 -15.18 10.54
CA LEU A 428 -10.65 -14.51 9.26
C LEU A 428 -9.85 -15.12 8.10
N LEU A 429 -8.67 -15.66 8.37
CA LEU A 429 -7.84 -16.31 7.35
C LEU A 429 -8.44 -17.62 6.80
N ALA A 430 -9.48 -18.15 7.44
CA ALA A 430 -10.26 -19.27 6.92
C ALA A 430 -11.33 -18.83 5.91
N ASP A 431 -11.70 -17.55 5.86
CA ASP A 431 -12.71 -16.98 4.97
C ASP A 431 -12.08 -16.58 3.61
N PRO A 432 -12.41 -17.27 2.50
CA PRO A 432 -11.84 -16.96 1.19
C PRO A 432 -12.21 -15.56 0.69
N GLY A 433 -13.38 -15.03 1.07
CA GLY A 433 -13.79 -13.68 0.71
C GLY A 433 -12.94 -12.62 1.41
N PHE A 434 -12.55 -12.85 2.67
CA PHE A 434 -11.62 -11.96 3.38
C PHE A 434 -10.25 -11.92 2.69
N LEU A 435 -9.67 -13.09 2.38
CA LEU A 435 -8.39 -13.20 1.67
C LEU A 435 -8.42 -12.48 0.32
N LEU A 436 -9.60 -12.48 -0.33
CA LEU A 436 -9.81 -11.88 -1.63
C LEU A 436 -10.01 -10.37 -1.61
N HIS A 437 -10.62 -9.81 -0.57
CA HIS A 437 -11.07 -8.41 -0.60
C HIS A 437 -10.35 -7.50 0.38
N ALA A 438 -9.67 -8.04 1.39
CA ALA A 438 -8.81 -7.25 2.26
C ALA A 438 -7.72 -6.53 1.45
N GLU A 439 -7.24 -5.40 1.93
CA GLU A 439 -6.07 -4.72 1.35
C GLU A 439 -4.84 -5.63 1.49
N GLN A 440 -4.22 -5.95 0.35
CA GLN A 440 -3.31 -7.09 0.23
C GLN A 440 -1.95 -6.83 0.88
N VAL A 441 -1.49 -5.58 0.90
CA VAL A 441 -0.21 -5.20 1.53
C VAL A 441 -0.31 -5.34 3.05
N ARG A 442 -1.38 -4.81 3.65
CA ARG A 442 -1.65 -4.91 5.09
C ARG A 442 -1.98 -6.33 5.51
N LEU A 443 -2.76 -7.07 4.73
CA LEU A 443 -3.01 -8.49 5.01
C LEU A 443 -1.70 -9.29 5.00
N ARG A 444 -0.81 -9.04 4.04
CA ARG A 444 0.49 -9.73 3.96
C ARG A 444 1.35 -9.43 5.16
N ALA A 445 1.51 -8.17 5.52
CA ALA A 445 2.25 -7.78 6.71
C ALA A 445 1.68 -8.44 7.98
N ALA A 446 0.35 -8.56 8.08
CA ALA A 446 -0.31 -9.15 9.24
C ALA A 446 -0.08 -10.67 9.32
N VAL A 447 -0.18 -11.37 8.20
CA VAL A 447 0.07 -12.82 8.12
C VAL A 447 1.54 -13.14 8.36
N GLU A 448 2.48 -12.36 7.79
CA GLU A 448 3.92 -12.55 8.02
C GLU A 448 4.28 -12.33 9.49
N HIS A 449 3.70 -11.31 10.15
CA HIS A 449 3.85 -11.11 11.59
C HIS A 449 3.33 -12.30 12.39
N LEU A 450 2.13 -12.80 12.05
CA LEU A 450 1.52 -13.96 12.70
C LEU A 450 2.43 -15.21 12.57
N VAL A 451 2.98 -15.47 11.38
CA VAL A 451 3.92 -16.59 11.14
C VAL A 451 5.22 -16.42 11.94
N ALA A 452 5.77 -15.20 12.00
CA ALA A 452 6.98 -14.91 12.77
C ALA A 452 6.82 -15.18 14.27
N THR A 453 5.59 -15.09 14.80
CA THR A 453 5.26 -15.47 16.18
C THR A 453 5.06 -16.98 16.39
N GLY A 454 5.20 -17.79 15.34
CA GLY A 454 5.06 -19.25 15.38
C GLY A 454 3.62 -19.77 15.25
N ALA A 455 2.66 -18.92 14.85
CA ALA A 455 1.28 -19.35 14.67
C ALA A 455 1.09 -20.19 13.41
N GLU A 456 0.29 -21.25 13.51
CA GLU A 456 -0.07 -22.08 12.38
C GLU A 456 -1.15 -21.40 11.52
N LEU A 457 -0.94 -21.42 10.21
CA LEU A 457 -1.88 -20.86 9.24
C LEU A 457 -2.85 -21.92 8.70
N PRO A 458 -4.15 -21.58 8.54
CA PRO A 458 -5.08 -22.40 7.79
C PRO A 458 -4.53 -22.76 6.39
N PRO A 459 -4.89 -23.94 5.82
CA PRO A 459 -4.36 -24.36 4.51
C PRO A 459 -4.54 -23.31 3.40
N THR A 460 -5.74 -22.75 3.28
CA THR A 460 -6.04 -21.71 2.28
C THR A 460 -5.21 -20.44 2.49
N ALA A 461 -4.92 -20.09 3.75
CA ALA A 461 -4.07 -18.95 4.08
C ALA A 461 -2.61 -19.18 3.70
N ARG A 462 -2.11 -20.42 3.80
CA ARG A 462 -0.78 -20.80 3.29
C ARG A 462 -0.70 -20.70 1.77
N THR A 463 -1.73 -21.16 1.07
CA THR A 463 -1.86 -20.98 -0.38
C THR A 463 -1.89 -19.50 -0.75
N TRP A 464 -2.68 -18.69 -0.03
CA TRP A 464 -2.72 -17.25 -0.24
C TRP A 464 -1.38 -16.58 0.03
N LEU A 465 -0.67 -16.95 1.11
CA LEU A 465 0.63 -16.37 1.46
C LEU A 465 1.68 -16.64 0.37
N ARG A 466 1.62 -17.80 -0.29
CA ARG A 466 2.46 -18.11 -1.46
C ARG A 466 2.20 -17.14 -2.62
N LEU A 467 0.94 -16.76 -2.84
CA LEU A 467 0.53 -15.82 -3.89
C LEU A 467 0.63 -14.35 -3.47
N ALA A 468 0.74 -14.05 -2.18
CA ALA A 468 0.74 -12.68 -1.68
C ALA A 468 1.78 -11.76 -2.35
N PRO A 469 3.04 -12.20 -2.65
CA PRO A 469 3.97 -11.37 -3.41
C PRO A 469 3.45 -10.93 -4.78
N LEU A 470 2.77 -11.84 -5.49
CA LEU A 470 2.12 -11.54 -6.77
C LEU A 470 0.99 -10.52 -6.57
N PHE A 471 0.14 -10.74 -5.57
CA PHE A 471 -1.01 -9.87 -5.29
C PHE A 471 -0.58 -8.46 -4.86
N THR A 472 0.49 -8.33 -4.09
CA THR A 472 1.02 -7.03 -3.68
C THR A 472 1.79 -6.29 -4.79
N ARG A 473 2.36 -7.01 -5.77
CA ARG A 473 3.16 -6.40 -6.84
C ARG A 473 2.32 -6.01 -8.05
N GLN A 474 1.39 -6.87 -8.44
CA GLN A 474 0.59 -6.71 -9.66
C GLN A 474 -0.79 -6.13 -9.40
N GLU A 475 -1.18 -6.01 -8.12
CA GLU A 475 -2.49 -5.53 -7.65
C GLU A 475 -3.69 -6.03 -8.49
N PRO A 476 -3.78 -7.35 -8.76
CA PRO A 476 -4.84 -7.86 -9.62
C PRO A 476 -6.22 -7.66 -9.00
N GLY A 477 -7.23 -7.43 -9.85
CA GLY A 477 -8.63 -7.37 -9.45
C GLY A 477 -9.11 -8.64 -8.73
N PRO A 478 -10.22 -8.58 -7.98
CA PRO A 478 -10.72 -9.71 -7.20
C PRO A 478 -11.05 -10.94 -8.07
N GLU A 479 -11.53 -10.79 -9.30
CA GLU A 479 -11.83 -11.92 -10.18
C GLU A 479 -10.57 -12.72 -10.53
N LEU A 480 -9.48 -12.01 -10.84
CA LEU A 480 -8.20 -12.62 -11.16
C LEU A 480 -7.54 -13.23 -9.92
N ARG A 481 -7.59 -12.55 -8.76
CA ARG A 481 -7.11 -13.12 -7.50
C ARG A 481 -7.85 -14.40 -7.12
N ALA A 482 -9.16 -14.44 -7.30
CA ALA A 482 -9.98 -15.61 -7.02
C ALA A 482 -9.60 -16.79 -7.94
N ALA A 483 -9.40 -16.54 -9.23
CA ALA A 483 -8.98 -17.58 -10.17
C ALA A 483 -7.57 -18.12 -9.89
N LEU A 484 -6.64 -17.25 -9.51
CA LEU A 484 -5.29 -17.65 -9.10
C LEU A 484 -5.29 -18.43 -7.79
N LEU A 485 -6.10 -18.01 -6.81
CA LEU A 485 -6.23 -18.71 -5.52
C LEU A 485 -6.93 -20.06 -5.68
N GLU A 486 -7.95 -20.16 -6.54
CA GLU A 486 -8.59 -21.43 -6.92
C GLU A 486 -7.58 -22.40 -7.54
N HIS A 487 -6.81 -21.91 -8.51
CA HIS A 487 -5.76 -22.68 -9.17
C HIS A 487 -4.69 -23.15 -8.17
N ALA A 488 -4.18 -22.25 -7.35
CA ALA A 488 -3.16 -22.55 -6.36
C ALA A 488 -3.65 -23.51 -5.27
N ALA A 489 -4.93 -23.44 -4.88
CA ALA A 489 -5.54 -24.40 -3.96
C ALA A 489 -5.55 -25.81 -4.55
N ARG A 490 -5.88 -25.95 -5.84
CA ARG A 490 -5.80 -27.23 -6.56
C ARG A 490 -4.38 -27.78 -6.61
N GLN A 491 -3.38 -26.94 -6.86
CA GLN A 491 -1.97 -27.33 -6.83
C GLN A 491 -1.54 -27.84 -5.44
N ASP A 492 -2.12 -27.30 -4.38
CA ASP A 492 -1.86 -27.70 -3.00
C ASP A 492 -2.69 -28.92 -2.55
N GLY A 493 -3.52 -29.48 -3.44
CA GLY A 493 -4.43 -30.58 -3.12
C GLY A 493 -5.59 -30.18 -2.21
N LEU A 494 -5.91 -28.89 -2.15
CA LEU A 494 -7.04 -28.35 -1.40
C LEU A 494 -8.31 -28.31 -2.25
N PRO A 495 -9.51 -28.39 -1.64
CA PRO A 495 -10.75 -28.13 -2.35
C PRO A 495 -10.75 -26.72 -2.93
N ALA A 496 -11.33 -26.56 -4.12
CA ALA A 496 -11.49 -25.25 -4.75
C ALA A 496 -12.36 -24.35 -3.85
N PRO A 497 -11.87 -23.17 -3.43
CA PRO A 497 -12.69 -22.25 -2.65
C PRO A 497 -13.81 -21.68 -3.52
N GLU A 498 -14.98 -21.47 -2.91
CA GLU A 498 -16.09 -20.76 -3.56
C GLU A 498 -16.01 -19.27 -3.24
N PHE A 499 -16.00 -18.44 -4.28
CA PHE A 499 -15.85 -16.99 -4.15
C PHE A 499 -17.10 -16.19 -4.52
N GLY A 500 -18.13 -16.84 -5.11
CA GLY A 500 -19.31 -16.14 -5.62
C GLY A 500 -19.04 -15.21 -6.83
N LEU A 501 -17.86 -15.33 -7.46
CA LEU A 501 -17.46 -14.54 -8.62
C LEU A 501 -17.43 -15.38 -9.91
N GLN A 502 -17.66 -14.71 -11.03
CA GLN A 502 -17.38 -15.27 -12.35
C GLN A 502 -15.88 -15.24 -12.58
N LEU A 503 -15.26 -16.42 -12.56
CA LEU A 503 -13.83 -16.54 -12.79
C LEU A 503 -13.52 -16.49 -14.29
N PRO A 504 -12.39 -15.91 -14.73
CA PRO A 504 -11.94 -15.96 -16.12
C PRO A 504 -11.68 -17.39 -16.62
N TRP A 505 -11.37 -18.33 -15.72
CA TRP A 505 -11.28 -19.76 -15.98
C TRP A 505 -11.65 -20.59 -14.75
N ARG A 506 -11.85 -21.89 -14.96
CA ARG A 506 -11.92 -22.90 -13.89
C ARG A 506 -10.77 -23.89 -14.03
N THR A 507 -10.06 -24.17 -12.95
CA THR A 507 -9.04 -25.23 -12.94
C THR A 507 -9.73 -26.59 -12.88
N LEU A 508 -9.57 -27.40 -13.93
CA LEU A 508 -10.15 -28.74 -13.98
C LEU A 508 -9.40 -29.66 -13.02
N TRP A 509 -8.07 -29.66 -13.15
CA TRP A 509 -7.14 -30.41 -12.33
C TRP A 509 -5.75 -29.76 -12.36
N ALA A 510 -4.96 -30.03 -11.33
CA ALA A 510 -3.55 -29.70 -11.25
C ALA A 510 -2.80 -30.91 -10.66
N ARG A 511 -1.60 -31.21 -11.17
CA ARG A 511 -0.78 -32.33 -10.73
C ARG A 511 0.66 -31.86 -10.49
N PRO A 512 1.28 -32.23 -9.36
CA PRO A 512 2.68 -31.93 -9.13
C PRO A 512 3.55 -32.67 -10.15
N LEU A 513 4.44 -31.94 -10.81
CA LEU A 513 5.37 -32.52 -11.79
C LEU A 513 6.64 -31.67 -11.88
N ASP A 514 7.71 -32.10 -11.24
CA ASP A 514 8.93 -31.30 -11.15
C ASP A 514 9.74 -31.29 -12.46
N GLY A 515 10.31 -30.14 -12.80
CA GLY A 515 11.26 -30.00 -13.90
C GLY A 515 10.63 -29.97 -15.30
N VAL A 516 9.33 -29.69 -15.40
CA VAL A 516 8.64 -29.52 -16.69
C VAL A 516 9.14 -28.25 -17.38
N ARG A 517 9.54 -28.37 -18.65
CA ARG A 517 10.09 -27.27 -19.45
C ARG A 517 9.27 -26.93 -20.69
N ALA A 518 8.25 -27.73 -21.00
CA ALA A 518 7.27 -27.46 -22.03
C ALA A 518 6.03 -28.34 -21.80
N VAL A 519 4.88 -27.87 -22.27
CA VAL A 519 3.67 -28.68 -22.43
C VAL A 519 3.12 -28.49 -23.82
N THR A 520 2.47 -29.52 -24.35
CA THR A 520 1.75 -29.44 -25.63
C THR A 520 0.47 -30.26 -25.59
N ALA A 521 -0.54 -29.80 -26.32
CA ALA A 521 -1.74 -30.57 -26.56
C ALA A 521 -1.44 -31.70 -27.57
N ALA A 522 -2.01 -32.87 -27.32
CA ALA A 522 -2.03 -33.99 -28.25
C ALA A 522 -3.42 -34.65 -28.26
N ALA A 523 -3.70 -35.46 -29.28
CA ALA A 523 -4.92 -36.25 -29.39
C ALA A 523 -4.58 -37.74 -29.42
N ARG A 524 -5.44 -38.55 -28.77
CA ARG A 524 -5.35 -40.01 -28.86
C ARG A 524 -5.85 -40.49 -30.22
N PRO A 525 -5.42 -41.68 -30.70
CA PRO A 525 -6.01 -42.31 -31.87
C PRO A 525 -7.53 -42.55 -31.75
N ALA A 526 -8.02 -42.81 -30.53
CA ALA A 526 -9.44 -43.00 -30.24
C ALA A 526 -10.21 -41.68 -30.03
N GLY A 527 -9.54 -40.53 -30.18
CA GLY A 527 -10.07 -39.20 -29.86
C GLY A 527 -9.85 -38.77 -28.41
N GLY A 528 -10.10 -37.49 -28.14
CA GLY A 528 -9.88 -36.86 -26.83
C GLY A 528 -8.50 -36.23 -26.68
N ALA A 529 -8.46 -35.09 -26.00
CA ALA A 529 -7.25 -34.29 -25.80
C ALA A 529 -6.41 -34.79 -24.60
N VAL A 530 -5.10 -34.71 -24.76
CA VAL A 530 -4.08 -35.13 -23.80
C VAL A 530 -3.09 -33.97 -23.62
N LEU A 531 -2.72 -33.68 -22.37
CA LEU A 531 -1.59 -32.83 -22.03
C LEU A 531 -0.33 -33.69 -22.03
N VAL A 532 0.64 -33.34 -22.87
CA VAL A 532 1.96 -33.97 -22.88
C VAL A 532 2.97 -32.98 -22.31
N ALA A 533 3.61 -33.36 -21.20
CA ALA A 533 4.59 -32.56 -20.48
C ALA A 533 6.00 -33.08 -20.75
N TYR A 534 6.92 -32.19 -21.13
CA TYR A 534 8.32 -32.51 -21.40
C TYR A 534 9.21 -32.22 -20.19
N ARG A 535 9.97 -33.24 -19.78
CA ARG A 535 10.92 -33.19 -18.66
C ARG A 535 12.31 -33.63 -19.17
N PRO A 536 13.26 -32.69 -19.35
CA PRO A 536 14.60 -33.06 -19.75
C PRO A 536 15.27 -33.98 -18.71
N GLY A 537 15.78 -35.13 -19.13
CA GLY A 537 16.66 -35.98 -18.31
C GLY A 537 15.99 -36.97 -17.34
N ALA A 538 14.68 -37.24 -17.49
CA ALA A 538 13.98 -38.30 -16.74
C ALA A 538 13.34 -39.29 -17.73
N GLU A 539 13.36 -40.60 -17.50
CA GLU A 539 12.57 -41.56 -18.30
C GLU A 539 11.23 -41.89 -17.61
N PRO A 540 10.11 -41.92 -18.37
CA PRO A 540 9.97 -41.40 -19.74
C PRO A 540 10.08 -39.86 -19.74
N GLU A 541 10.78 -39.29 -20.73
CA GLU A 541 10.99 -37.83 -20.87
C GLU A 541 9.69 -37.05 -21.10
N LEU A 542 8.61 -37.78 -21.35
CA LEU A 542 7.26 -37.29 -21.55
C LEU A 542 6.32 -37.92 -20.52
N ALA A 543 5.60 -37.08 -19.79
CA ALA A 543 4.46 -37.49 -18.99
C ALA A 543 3.17 -37.04 -19.69
N ALA A 544 2.22 -37.95 -19.86
CA ALA A 544 0.96 -37.67 -20.53
C ALA A 544 -0.21 -37.76 -19.54
N TYR A 545 -1.16 -36.85 -19.66
CA TYR A 545 -2.36 -36.79 -18.83
C TYR A 545 -3.58 -36.48 -19.67
N ASP A 546 -4.71 -37.13 -19.39
CA ASP A 546 -5.97 -36.76 -20.00
C ASP A 546 -6.30 -35.28 -19.72
N ALA A 547 -6.59 -34.49 -20.75
CA ALA A 547 -6.77 -33.05 -20.59
C ALA A 547 -8.01 -32.68 -19.76
N LEU A 548 -9.03 -33.53 -19.71
CA LEU A 548 -10.27 -33.27 -18.96
C LEU A 548 -10.22 -33.77 -17.52
N THR A 549 -9.62 -34.93 -17.29
CA THR A 549 -9.66 -35.64 -15.99
C THR A 549 -8.35 -35.58 -15.21
N GLY A 550 -7.22 -35.36 -15.89
CA GLY A 550 -5.90 -35.32 -15.26
C GLY A 550 -5.41 -36.69 -14.78
N GLU A 551 -6.04 -37.77 -15.26
CA GLU A 551 -5.56 -39.14 -15.05
C GLU A 551 -4.33 -39.40 -15.94
N PRO A 552 -3.31 -40.10 -15.42
CA PRO A 552 -2.15 -40.49 -16.22
C PRO A 552 -2.59 -41.24 -17.47
N ASP A 553 -2.06 -40.81 -18.61
CA ASP A 553 -2.34 -41.43 -19.88
C ASP A 553 -1.24 -42.44 -20.23
N GLY A 554 -1.64 -43.71 -20.41
CA GLY A 554 -0.74 -44.80 -20.76
C GLY A 554 -0.58 -45.03 -22.26
N THR A 555 -1.12 -44.16 -23.11
CA THR A 555 -0.93 -44.27 -24.57
C THR A 555 0.54 -44.07 -24.88
N ASP A 556 1.08 -44.95 -25.73
CA ASP A 556 2.44 -44.80 -26.25
C ASP A 556 2.61 -43.38 -26.84
N PRO A 557 3.58 -42.58 -26.37
CA PRO A 557 3.83 -41.24 -26.89
C PRO A 557 4.00 -41.19 -28.42
N ALA A 558 4.45 -42.29 -29.05
CA ALA A 558 4.58 -42.38 -30.51
C ALA A 558 3.21 -42.42 -31.24
N LEU A 559 2.13 -42.75 -30.54
CA LEU A 559 0.76 -42.79 -31.08
C LEU A 559 -0.01 -41.49 -30.83
N LEU A 560 0.53 -40.58 -30.02
CA LEU A 560 -0.08 -39.28 -29.74
C LEU A 560 0.17 -38.32 -30.90
N VAL A 561 -0.89 -37.78 -31.47
CA VAL A 561 -0.81 -36.86 -32.61
C VAL A 561 -0.94 -35.43 -32.10
N ARG A 562 0.00 -34.55 -32.46
CA ARG A 562 -0.11 -33.12 -32.15
C ARG A 562 -1.17 -32.48 -33.06
N PRO A 563 -2.01 -31.57 -32.55
CA PRO A 563 -2.91 -30.78 -33.37
C PRO A 563 -2.13 -30.01 -34.44
N THR A 564 -2.62 -30.08 -35.67
CA THR A 564 -2.13 -29.32 -36.81
C THR A 564 -2.37 -27.82 -36.63
N ASP A 565 -1.64 -26.97 -37.36
CA ASP A 565 -1.84 -25.51 -37.30
C ASP A 565 -3.25 -25.09 -37.73
N GLU A 566 -3.89 -25.87 -38.62
CA GLU A 566 -5.28 -25.67 -39.03
C GLU A 566 -6.25 -25.97 -37.88
N GLU A 567 -6.07 -27.10 -37.18
CA GLU A 567 -6.86 -27.45 -35.99
C GLU A 567 -6.65 -26.46 -34.83
N ARG A 568 -5.41 -25.98 -34.65
CA ARG A 568 -5.08 -24.90 -33.69
C ARG A 568 -5.70 -23.57 -34.09
N SER A 569 -5.81 -23.27 -35.39
CA SER A 569 -6.42 -22.03 -35.88
C SER A 569 -7.94 -22.07 -35.84
N ALA A 570 -8.54 -23.27 -35.84
CA ALA A 570 -9.97 -23.47 -35.69
C ALA A 570 -10.46 -23.22 -34.26
N THR A 571 -9.56 -23.19 -33.25
CA THR A 571 -9.96 -22.84 -31.89
C THR A 571 -10.38 -21.36 -31.84
N PRO A 572 -11.49 -21.00 -31.17
CA PRO A 572 -11.93 -19.61 -31.10
C PRO A 572 -11.03 -18.74 -30.21
N LEU A 573 -9.97 -19.30 -29.64
CA LEU A 573 -9.04 -18.62 -28.75
C LEU A 573 -7.63 -18.51 -29.36
N GLY A 574 -6.92 -17.46 -28.98
CA GLY A 574 -5.47 -17.35 -29.18
C GLY A 574 -4.75 -17.21 -27.85
N LEU A 575 -3.45 -17.49 -27.88
CA LEU A 575 -2.58 -17.57 -26.71
C LEU A 575 -1.29 -16.77 -26.96
N SER A 576 -0.89 -15.94 -26.00
CA SER A 576 0.49 -15.42 -25.90
C SER A 576 1.03 -15.72 -24.51
N THR A 577 2.32 -15.99 -24.48
CA THR A 577 3.07 -16.23 -23.25
C THR A 577 4.18 -15.19 -23.13
N GLY A 578 4.31 -14.61 -21.94
CA GLY A 578 5.51 -13.92 -21.48
C GLY A 578 6.31 -14.84 -20.56
N GLY A 579 7.33 -14.29 -19.90
CA GLY A 579 8.11 -15.05 -18.92
C GLY A 579 7.28 -15.47 -17.71
N ASP A 580 6.44 -14.58 -17.20
CA ASP A 580 5.69 -14.68 -15.95
C ASP A 580 4.16 -14.47 -16.12
N TYR A 581 3.68 -14.34 -17.37
CA TYR A 581 2.27 -14.18 -17.66
C TYR A 581 1.84 -14.95 -18.91
N LEU A 582 0.53 -15.14 -19.02
CA LEU A 582 -0.11 -15.74 -20.19
C LEU A 582 -1.42 -15.00 -20.47
N ARG A 583 -1.67 -14.66 -21.74
CA ARG A 583 -2.90 -13.99 -22.17
C ARG A 583 -3.67 -14.87 -23.13
N LEU A 584 -4.98 -14.92 -22.92
CA LEU A 584 -5.94 -15.52 -23.84
C LEU A 584 -6.80 -14.42 -24.46
N TRP A 585 -7.05 -14.52 -25.76
CA TRP A 585 -7.96 -13.63 -26.49
C TRP A 585 -8.91 -14.41 -27.38
N THR A 586 -10.04 -13.82 -27.76
CA THR A 586 -10.87 -14.37 -28.83
C THR A 586 -10.22 -14.15 -30.19
N ARG A 587 -10.38 -15.10 -31.11
CA ARG A 587 -10.04 -14.90 -32.53
C ARG A 587 -11.26 -14.37 -33.27
N GLU A 588 -11.06 -13.30 -34.03
CA GLU A 588 -12.07 -12.79 -34.97
C GLU A 588 -12.15 -13.70 -36.21
N ALA A 589 -13.23 -13.57 -37.00
CA ALA A 589 -13.47 -14.41 -38.18
C ALA A 589 -12.38 -14.27 -39.26
N ASP A 590 -11.59 -13.19 -39.22
CA ASP A 590 -10.45 -12.94 -40.10
C ASP A 590 -9.09 -13.40 -39.50
N GLY A 591 -9.11 -14.06 -38.34
CA GLY A 591 -7.95 -14.58 -37.65
C GLY A 591 -7.20 -13.58 -36.78
N ARG A 592 -7.65 -12.31 -36.68
CA ARG A 592 -7.04 -11.31 -35.79
C ARG A 592 -7.35 -11.55 -34.32
N ALA A 593 -6.48 -11.03 -33.46
CA ALA A 593 -6.71 -11.04 -32.01
C ALA A 593 -7.82 -10.03 -31.66
N GLY A 594 -8.92 -10.55 -31.13
CA GLY A 594 -10.02 -9.77 -30.56
C GLY A 594 -9.78 -9.43 -29.09
N ALA A 595 -10.85 -9.42 -28.30
CA ALA A 595 -10.79 -9.04 -26.89
C ALA A 595 -10.02 -10.07 -26.03
N GLN A 596 -9.23 -9.57 -25.07
CA GLN A 596 -8.60 -10.42 -24.05
C GLN A 596 -9.69 -11.03 -23.16
N VAL A 597 -9.74 -12.36 -23.08
CA VAL A 597 -10.73 -13.10 -22.28
C VAL A 597 -10.18 -13.59 -20.95
N ALA A 598 -8.86 -13.77 -20.84
CA ALA A 598 -8.22 -14.15 -19.59
C ALA A 598 -6.74 -13.71 -19.56
N LEU A 599 -6.24 -13.49 -18.35
CA LEU A 599 -4.85 -13.24 -18.03
C LEU A 599 -4.45 -14.17 -16.88
N PHE A 600 -3.47 -15.04 -17.09
CA PHE A 600 -2.85 -15.82 -16.03
C PHE A 600 -1.52 -15.17 -15.64
N LEU A 601 -1.27 -15.06 -14.34
CA LEU A 601 -0.06 -14.50 -13.78
C LEU A 601 0.63 -15.56 -12.92
N SER A 602 1.94 -15.70 -13.07
CA SER A 602 2.76 -16.64 -12.32
C SER A 602 3.82 -15.91 -11.52
N ALA A 603 4.07 -16.38 -10.29
CA ALA A 603 5.16 -15.85 -9.47
C ALA A 603 6.54 -16.35 -9.95
N GLU A 604 6.56 -17.46 -10.68
CA GLU A 604 7.75 -18.08 -11.26
C GLU A 604 7.62 -18.23 -12.78
N PRO A 605 8.72 -18.33 -13.53
CA PRO A 605 8.64 -18.49 -14.98
C PRO A 605 7.79 -19.68 -15.40
N LEU A 606 6.95 -19.51 -16.40
CA LEU A 606 6.13 -20.59 -16.94
C LEU A 606 7.02 -21.64 -17.62
N GLY A 607 6.74 -22.92 -17.33
CA GLY A 607 7.33 -24.05 -18.03
C GLY A 607 6.76 -24.21 -19.44
N GLY A 608 5.56 -23.69 -19.72
CA GLY A 608 4.98 -23.66 -21.05
C GLY A 608 3.47 -23.59 -21.00
N ALA A 609 2.85 -23.32 -22.15
CA ALA A 609 1.41 -23.40 -22.29
C ALA A 609 1.00 -23.76 -23.72
N ASP A 610 -0.14 -24.43 -23.86
CA ASP A 610 -0.74 -24.76 -25.16
C ASP A 610 -2.26 -24.75 -25.06
N LEU A 611 -2.95 -24.74 -26.19
CA LEU A 611 -4.40 -24.86 -26.29
C LEU A 611 -4.79 -26.15 -26.99
N THR A 612 -5.79 -26.84 -26.45
CA THR A 612 -6.44 -27.93 -27.17
C THR A 612 -7.38 -27.35 -28.25
N PRO A 613 -7.73 -28.12 -29.30
CA PRO A 613 -8.68 -27.63 -30.33
C PRO A 613 -10.04 -27.21 -29.75
N ASP A 614 -10.51 -27.89 -28.69
CA ASP A 614 -11.72 -27.55 -27.93
C ASP A 614 -11.53 -26.38 -26.94
N GLY A 615 -10.32 -25.80 -26.88
CA GLY A 615 -10.03 -24.55 -26.17
C GLY A 615 -9.66 -24.72 -24.69
N LEU A 616 -9.35 -25.92 -24.22
CA LEU A 616 -8.76 -26.11 -22.89
C LEU A 616 -7.36 -25.51 -22.88
N LEU A 617 -7.07 -24.74 -21.84
CA LEU A 617 -5.74 -24.20 -21.60
C LEU A 617 -4.92 -25.21 -20.81
N LEU A 618 -3.80 -25.63 -21.39
CA LEU A 618 -2.81 -26.50 -20.77
C LEU A 618 -1.65 -25.63 -20.28
N LEU A 619 -1.26 -25.81 -19.03
CA LEU A 619 -0.23 -24.98 -18.38
C LEU A 619 0.82 -25.86 -17.70
N ALA A 620 2.08 -25.44 -17.78
CA ALA A 620 3.14 -25.86 -16.88
C ALA A 620 3.76 -24.65 -16.18
N ASP A 621 3.99 -24.81 -14.88
CA ASP A 621 4.73 -23.87 -14.05
C ASP A 621 5.71 -24.64 -13.14
N ALA A 622 6.35 -23.95 -12.21
CA ALA A 622 7.30 -24.57 -11.29
C ALA A 622 6.67 -25.59 -10.33
N ARG A 623 5.34 -25.64 -10.22
CA ARG A 623 4.61 -26.52 -9.31
C ARG A 623 4.07 -27.76 -10.01
N GLY A 624 3.93 -27.74 -11.33
CA GLY A 624 3.63 -28.91 -12.13
C GLY A 624 2.84 -28.58 -13.39
N VAL A 625 1.82 -29.38 -13.66
CA VAL A 625 0.97 -29.26 -14.85
C VAL A 625 -0.50 -29.15 -14.48
N ALA A 626 -1.26 -28.42 -15.28
CA ALA A 626 -2.69 -28.23 -15.06
C ALA A 626 -3.44 -28.06 -16.37
N ALA A 627 -4.74 -28.38 -16.33
CA ALA A 627 -5.69 -28.01 -17.36
C ALA A 627 -6.75 -27.04 -16.80
N LEU A 628 -6.96 -25.95 -17.52
CA LEU A 628 -7.87 -24.88 -17.18
C LEU A 628 -8.93 -24.76 -18.27
N ARG A 629 -10.17 -24.48 -17.90
CA ARG A 629 -11.27 -24.20 -18.82
C ARG A 629 -11.58 -22.70 -18.80
N PRO A 630 -11.26 -21.95 -19.87
CA PRO A 630 -11.66 -20.55 -20.01
C PRO A 630 -13.19 -20.39 -20.01
N THR A 631 -13.70 -19.41 -19.28
CA THR A 631 -15.15 -19.19 -19.14
C THR A 631 -15.79 -18.71 -20.44
N ALA A 632 -15.04 -18.02 -21.31
CA ALA A 632 -15.49 -17.59 -22.63
C ALA A 632 -15.94 -18.75 -23.55
N LEU A 633 -15.54 -19.99 -23.25
CA LEU A 633 -15.97 -21.18 -24.01
C LEU A 633 -17.27 -21.79 -23.49
N ALA A 634 -17.65 -21.51 -22.24
CA ALA A 634 -18.87 -22.06 -21.65
C ALA A 634 -20.15 -21.42 -22.22
N SER A 635 -20.03 -20.28 -22.92
CA SER A 635 -21.12 -19.53 -23.54
C SER A 635 -21.33 -19.83 -25.03
N VAL A 636 -20.52 -20.70 -25.64
CA VAL A 636 -20.72 -21.12 -27.04
C VAL A 636 -21.68 -22.32 -27.05
N PRO A 637 -22.91 -22.21 -27.59
CA PRO A 637 -23.79 -23.36 -27.72
C PRO A 637 -23.11 -24.40 -28.63
N PRO A 638 -23.20 -25.71 -28.32
CA PRO A 638 -22.60 -26.74 -29.15
C PRO A 638 -23.18 -26.62 -30.56
N THR A 639 -22.33 -26.32 -31.54
CA THR A 639 -22.73 -26.35 -32.94
C THR A 639 -23.07 -27.80 -33.27
N ALA A 640 -24.34 -28.07 -33.56
CA ALA A 640 -24.80 -29.39 -33.94
C ALA A 640 -23.97 -29.92 -35.12
N PRO A 641 -23.61 -31.22 -35.15
CA PRO A 641 -22.81 -31.77 -36.23
C PRO A 641 -23.56 -31.58 -37.56
N ALA A 642 -22.88 -30.99 -38.54
CA ALA A 642 -23.42 -30.74 -39.86
C ALA A 642 -23.92 -32.05 -40.50
N SER A 643 -25.24 -32.13 -40.68
CA SER A 643 -25.88 -33.21 -41.43
C SER A 643 -25.44 -33.16 -42.90
N VAL A 644 -24.80 -34.23 -43.35
CA VAL A 644 -24.36 -34.47 -44.73
C VAL A 644 -25.59 -34.49 -45.66
N PRO A 645 -25.64 -33.66 -46.73
CA PRO A 645 -26.68 -33.76 -47.74
C PRO A 645 -26.37 -34.88 -48.75
N PRO A 646 -27.38 -35.58 -49.30
CA PRO A 646 -27.17 -36.67 -50.26
C PRO A 646 -26.78 -36.13 -51.66
N PRO A 647 -26.13 -36.94 -52.51
CA PRO A 647 -25.59 -36.48 -53.78
C PRO A 647 -26.68 -36.39 -54.86
N ALA A 648 -26.62 -35.35 -55.68
CA ALA A 648 -27.41 -35.21 -56.91
C ALA A 648 -26.49 -35.01 -58.14
N PRO A 649 -26.93 -35.42 -59.34
CA PRO A 649 -26.05 -35.95 -60.38
C PRO A 649 -25.51 -34.89 -61.35
N ALA A 650 -24.43 -35.29 -62.05
CA ALA A 650 -23.63 -34.52 -63.00
C ALA A 650 -24.39 -34.06 -64.26
N SER A 651 -24.06 -32.87 -64.76
CA SER A 651 -24.30 -32.43 -66.15
C SER A 651 -23.41 -31.24 -66.56
N VAL A 652 -22.29 -31.57 -67.20
CA VAL A 652 -21.67 -31.00 -68.42
C VAL A 652 -21.95 -29.52 -68.83
N SER A 653 -20.87 -28.73 -68.90
CA SER A 653 -20.72 -27.39 -69.53
C SER A 653 -20.87 -27.45 -71.07
N PRO A 654 -21.02 -26.33 -71.84
CA PRO A 654 -19.85 -25.47 -72.12
C PRO A 654 -20.08 -23.99 -72.57
N THR A 655 -18.96 -23.24 -72.53
CA THR A 655 -18.51 -22.13 -73.42
C THR A 655 -19.10 -20.72 -73.39
N ALA A 656 -18.15 -19.76 -73.36
CA ALA A 656 -18.25 -18.30 -73.49
C ALA A 656 -18.68 -17.81 -74.89
N PRO A 657 -18.92 -16.49 -75.04
CA PRO A 657 -18.05 -15.72 -75.94
C PRO A 657 -17.69 -14.29 -75.50
N THR A 658 -16.78 -13.75 -76.29
CA THR A 658 -15.95 -12.54 -76.28
C THR A 658 -16.67 -11.17 -76.42
N ALA A 659 -15.98 -10.11 -75.95
CA ALA A 659 -16.08 -8.63 -76.04
C ALA A 659 -16.59 -8.01 -77.40
N PRO A 660 -16.80 -6.65 -77.61
CA PRO A 660 -16.00 -5.53 -77.07
C PRO A 660 -16.59 -4.08 -76.95
N ALA A 661 -15.74 -3.19 -76.43
CA ALA A 661 -15.42 -1.80 -76.84
C ALA A 661 -16.17 -0.54 -76.31
N ASP A 662 -15.32 0.51 -76.21
CA ASP A 662 -15.51 1.98 -76.10
C ASP A 662 -15.89 2.62 -74.76
N SER A 663 -15.43 3.81 -74.36
CA SER A 663 -14.31 4.74 -74.70
C SER A 663 -14.53 5.97 -73.75
N VAL A 664 -13.56 6.41 -72.94
CA VAL A 664 -12.74 7.65 -73.13
C VAL A 664 -13.15 8.85 -72.24
N LEU A 665 -12.12 9.53 -71.67
CA LEU A 665 -12.03 10.84 -70.98
C LEU A 665 -12.41 10.88 -69.48
N ASP A 666 -11.68 11.54 -68.56
CA ASP A 666 -10.49 12.40 -68.64
C ASP A 666 -9.82 12.46 -67.25
N ALA A 667 -8.51 12.71 -67.23
CA ALA A 667 -7.68 13.03 -66.07
C ALA A 667 -7.66 14.59 -65.87
N PRO A 668 -6.80 15.25 -65.05
CA PRO A 668 -5.69 14.75 -64.23
C PRO A 668 -5.42 15.47 -62.87
N ALA A 669 -4.42 14.90 -62.16
CA ALA A 669 -3.35 15.58 -61.40
C ALA A 669 -3.71 16.35 -60.10
N SER A 670 -2.88 16.43 -59.06
CA SER A 670 -1.56 15.89 -58.68
C SER A 670 -1.21 16.57 -57.33
N VAL A 671 -0.16 16.09 -56.66
CA VAL A 671 0.72 16.80 -55.71
C VAL A 671 0.44 16.56 -54.21
N ALA A 672 1.26 15.66 -53.65
CA ALA A 672 1.72 15.64 -52.25
C ALA A 672 2.70 16.81 -51.98
N PRO A 673 3.04 17.19 -50.72
CA PRO A 673 4.02 16.41 -49.96
C PRO A 673 3.89 16.46 -48.42
N ASP A 674 4.76 15.64 -47.80
CA ASP A 674 5.14 15.50 -46.38
C ASP A 674 5.18 16.77 -45.50
N ALA A 675 4.90 16.61 -44.20
CA ALA A 675 5.93 16.57 -43.14
C ALA A 675 5.38 16.88 -41.72
N SER A 676 6.02 16.26 -40.72
CA SER A 676 6.24 16.73 -39.33
C SER A 676 5.20 16.41 -38.24
N GLY A 677 5.55 15.42 -37.40
CA GLY A 677 6.01 15.62 -36.01
C GLY A 677 5.00 15.87 -34.88
N PRO A 678 5.25 15.38 -33.65
CA PRO A 678 4.23 15.09 -32.63
C PRO A 678 4.07 16.17 -31.56
N ALA A 679 2.93 16.19 -30.85
CA ALA A 679 2.74 16.94 -29.61
C ALA A 679 2.02 16.08 -28.55
N ALA A 680 2.68 15.95 -27.39
CA ALA A 680 2.16 15.36 -26.16
C ALA A 680 1.27 16.37 -25.39
N PRO A 681 0.43 15.92 -24.43
CA PRO A 681 -0.60 16.72 -23.80
C PRO A 681 -0.14 17.50 -22.57
N ALA A 682 -0.82 18.63 -22.34
CA ALA A 682 -0.64 19.55 -21.22
C ALA A 682 -1.31 19.04 -19.93
N ALA A 683 -0.60 19.23 -18.81
CA ALA A 683 -1.08 19.08 -17.45
C ALA A 683 -1.81 20.36 -16.96
N VAL A 684 -2.78 20.18 -16.07
CA VAL A 684 -3.43 21.24 -15.27
C VAL A 684 -3.36 20.83 -13.79
N PRO A 685 -3.02 21.74 -12.86
CA PRO A 685 -2.88 21.44 -11.43
C PRO A 685 -4.17 21.67 -10.63
N ALA A 686 -4.33 20.88 -9.55
CA ALA A 686 -5.34 21.05 -8.51
C ALA A 686 -4.77 21.83 -7.32
N GLY A 687 -5.63 22.63 -6.66
CA GLY A 687 -5.36 23.32 -5.40
C GLY A 687 -6.17 22.75 -4.24
#